data_AF-A0A815F2I9-F1
#
_entry.id   AF-A0A815F2I9-F1
#
_cell.length_a   1.000
_cell.length_b   1.000
_cell.length_c   1.000
_cell.angle_alpha   90.00
_cell.angle_beta   90.00
_cell.angle_gamma   90.00
#
_symmetry.space_group_name_H-M   'P 1'
#
loop_
_entity.id
_entity.type
_entity.pdbx_description
1 polymer ?
#
loop_
_entity_poly.entity_id
_entity_poly.type
_entity_poly.pdbx_seq_one_letter_code
_entity_poly.pdbx_strand_id
1 'polypeptide(L)'
;MSEKGYECFENLQSFYEDYQQAALNFYYSNNKSTDPIGYSRFILTSLTIICLMHKRLCEDKRFERLKLHAIRIPHILDLFELLILPNRDDMIRARNLYDYFREFNDKQYPDLISNIESTNAFGVYFADQSQKMNETLQKIQDQVEQDRKDKIKEVNNEKERYEQLMKKAYDLKCECDVNFNLQKCDRCTTIKKANNIKVDIYECPIPSQRESALAVIFELQMPNEIRCFRDILWQFVNRPNPNPSHHCMHEWVSVSPHSAKLRQFYQGSHKCKVKLVSATQSISQSHFSTPRQVVSAPVDEFLYENSLRVQISPTKITEFQDECRTLTPELTDSNYKDLQFSINTTQCIQNKVIAELSKCSLQLKPAQFIEFGSFRSGHRLQWWNLLSILELDSSSMNEESVAILITHALLQYGPMTMNRETLIYPWCPESHQQLLDDHFVDELIVRLERHLKDCECNWQNDLLLVTITIIAMRVFTICNSTRKNQMINLVIKCRNVGDKWIQLISESIQNPSSSDSDKMDILRDKIVIIGVACLLTFSMYTDYSNSFALSNENVISLLTLVTTIHDNMNLSKKKTNMSIFMRNIMRSSERVLVSIHPTVSELLEKNSYEILNEFCASYWAVIQNKGKINGKWKKRNKHLYDGWYDGEYESNKISIDCLKGIFSINDMTIKFLPDRITSDKLFFRVFGHHIFEVQAAQSKDTYITKHGYHANGKVH
;
A
#
# COMPACT_ATOMS: atom_id res chain seq x y z
N MET A 1 18.76 -23.47 -16.57
CA MET A 1 18.73 -22.56 -15.41
C MET A 1 18.96 -23.39 -14.17
N SER A 2 19.90 -22.99 -13.32
CA SER A 2 20.24 -23.68 -12.07
C SER A 2 19.16 -23.48 -11.01
N GLU A 3 19.12 -24.34 -9.98
CA GLU A 3 18.23 -24.26 -8.80
C GLU A 3 18.11 -22.83 -8.21
N LYS A 4 19.18 -22.03 -8.31
CA LYS A 4 19.23 -20.62 -7.89
C LYS A 4 18.21 -19.69 -8.56
N GLY A 5 17.75 -20.00 -9.78
CA GLY A 5 16.73 -19.20 -10.46
C GLY A 5 15.33 -19.40 -9.87
N TYR A 6 15.03 -20.62 -9.39
CA TYR A 6 13.74 -20.99 -8.82
C TYR A 6 13.53 -20.35 -7.44
N GLU A 7 14.56 -20.33 -6.60
CA GLU A 7 14.51 -19.70 -5.26
C GLU A 7 14.22 -18.19 -5.36
N CYS A 8 14.64 -17.52 -6.43
CA CYS A 8 14.49 -16.07 -6.57
C CYS A 8 13.02 -15.61 -6.71
N PHE A 9 12.21 -16.31 -7.50
CA PHE A 9 10.79 -15.94 -7.71
C PHE A 9 9.91 -16.22 -6.49
N GLU A 10 10.16 -17.31 -5.77
CA GLU A 10 9.42 -17.63 -4.54
C GLU A 10 9.79 -16.70 -3.40
N ASN A 11 11.08 -16.36 -3.25
CA ASN A 11 11.53 -15.37 -2.29
C ASN A 11 10.91 -13.99 -2.58
N LEU A 12 10.83 -13.60 -3.86
CA LEU A 12 10.18 -12.36 -4.25
C LEU A 12 8.66 -12.38 -4.00
N GLN A 13 7.99 -13.51 -4.22
CA GLN A 13 6.58 -13.68 -3.87
C GLN A 13 6.37 -13.56 -2.35
N SER A 14 7.19 -14.23 -1.54
CA SER A 14 7.11 -14.13 -0.08
C SER A 14 7.33 -12.69 0.38
N PHE A 15 8.34 -12.02 -0.17
CA PHE A 15 8.60 -10.61 0.11
C PHE A 15 7.42 -9.71 -0.28
N TYR A 16 6.80 -9.95 -1.44
CA TYR A 16 5.62 -9.19 -1.87
C TYR A 16 4.43 -9.39 -0.92
N GLU A 17 4.19 -10.63 -0.48
CA GLU A 17 3.12 -10.96 0.46
C GLU A 17 3.33 -10.26 1.80
N ASP A 18 4.55 -10.31 2.34
CA ASP A 18 4.91 -9.63 3.59
C ASP A 18 4.79 -8.10 3.44
N TYR A 19 5.25 -7.56 2.31
CA TYR A 19 5.15 -6.14 1.99
C TYR A 19 3.69 -5.68 1.86
N GLN A 20 2.87 -6.41 1.10
CA GLN A 20 1.45 -6.08 0.91
C GLN A 20 0.74 -6.10 2.25
N GLN A 21 0.96 -7.13 3.08
CA GLN A 21 0.33 -7.22 4.40
C GLN A 21 0.75 -6.06 5.30
N ALA A 22 2.05 -5.74 5.37
CA ALA A 22 2.56 -4.65 6.19
C ALA A 22 2.06 -3.28 5.69
N ALA A 23 2.11 -3.04 4.39
CA ALA A 23 1.66 -1.78 3.78
C ALA A 23 0.16 -1.56 3.95
N LEU A 24 -0.66 -2.58 3.71
CA LEU A 24 -2.11 -2.47 3.90
C LEU A 24 -2.46 -2.32 5.38
N ASN A 25 -1.85 -3.06 6.30
CA ASN A 25 -2.08 -2.88 7.74
C ASN A 25 -1.73 -1.46 8.22
N PHE A 26 -0.76 -0.82 7.59
CA PHE A 26 -0.28 0.49 8.01
C PHE A 26 -1.02 1.66 7.34
N TYR A 27 -1.34 1.55 6.04
CA TYR A 27 -1.98 2.61 5.26
C TYR A 27 -3.50 2.48 5.16
N TYR A 28 -4.05 1.28 5.38
CA TYR A 28 -5.46 0.97 5.19
C TYR A 28 -6.08 0.35 6.45
N SER A 29 -7.19 0.93 6.94
CA SER A 29 -7.88 0.46 8.15
C SER A 29 -9.38 0.69 8.06
N ASN A 30 -10.20 -0.16 8.69
CA ASN A 30 -11.67 -0.02 8.68
C ASN A 30 -12.27 0.14 7.26
N ASN A 31 -11.73 -0.59 6.27
CA ASN A 31 -12.12 -0.51 4.87
C ASN A 31 -11.93 0.88 4.21
N LYS A 32 -11.02 1.72 4.74
CA LYS A 32 -10.64 3.01 4.14
C LYS A 32 -9.13 3.25 4.28
N SER A 33 -8.54 3.96 3.32
CA SER A 33 -7.17 4.46 3.51
C SER A 33 -7.16 5.56 4.56
N THR A 34 -6.19 5.48 5.47
CA THR A 34 -5.89 6.57 6.40
C THR A 34 -4.70 7.41 5.92
N ASP A 35 -4.00 6.95 4.89
CA ASP A 35 -2.84 7.61 4.28
C ASP A 35 -2.83 7.42 2.77
N PRO A 36 -3.53 8.29 2.03
CA PRO A 36 -3.57 8.26 0.57
C PRO A 36 -2.18 8.33 -0.10
N ILE A 37 -1.20 9.00 0.53
CA ILE A 37 0.19 9.08 0.03
C ILE A 37 0.87 7.72 0.17
N GLY A 38 0.76 7.11 1.35
CA GLY A 38 1.28 5.78 1.62
C GLY A 38 0.64 4.70 0.73
N TYR A 39 -0.67 4.77 0.53
CA TYR A 39 -1.38 3.86 -0.38
C TYR A 39 -0.94 4.03 -1.84
N SER A 40 -0.70 5.26 -2.29
CA SER A 40 -0.13 5.54 -3.62
C SER A 40 1.24 4.88 -3.80
N ARG A 41 2.09 4.94 -2.77
CA ARG A 41 3.39 4.26 -2.76
C ARG A 41 3.25 2.72 -2.76
N PHE A 42 2.27 2.17 -2.04
CA PHE A 42 1.95 0.75 -2.09
C PHE A 42 1.61 0.30 -3.52
N ILE A 43 0.73 1.04 -4.19
CA ILE A 43 0.37 0.78 -5.60
C ILE A 43 1.60 0.85 -6.49
N LEU A 44 2.36 1.95 -6.42
CA LEU A 44 3.51 2.17 -7.29
C LEU A 44 4.60 1.11 -7.11
N THR A 45 4.86 0.69 -5.86
CA THR A 45 5.82 -0.37 -5.54
C THR A 45 5.34 -1.72 -6.06
N SER A 46 4.06 -2.05 -5.87
CA SER A 46 3.47 -3.30 -6.37
C SER A 46 3.57 -3.40 -7.89
N LEU A 47 3.19 -2.33 -8.60
CA LEU A 47 3.28 -2.24 -10.05
C LEU A 47 4.74 -2.31 -10.54
N THR A 48 5.68 -1.77 -9.79
CA THR A 48 7.12 -1.91 -10.09
C THR A 48 7.55 -3.38 -10.02
N ILE A 49 7.17 -4.10 -8.96
CA ILE A 49 7.49 -5.53 -8.80
C ILE A 49 6.88 -6.33 -9.95
N ILE A 50 5.59 -6.12 -10.25
CA ILE A 50 4.88 -6.77 -11.37
C ILE A 50 5.59 -6.50 -12.70
N CYS A 51 5.93 -5.24 -13.00
CA CYS A 51 6.63 -4.84 -14.22
C CYS A 51 8.01 -5.53 -14.34
N LEU A 52 8.80 -5.52 -13.27
CA LEU A 52 10.14 -6.14 -13.27
C LEU A 52 10.07 -7.66 -13.44
N MET A 53 9.13 -8.33 -12.76
CA MET A 53 8.90 -9.76 -12.93
C MET A 53 8.46 -10.09 -14.35
N HIS A 54 7.52 -9.34 -14.90
CA HIS A 54 7.03 -9.57 -16.26
C HIS A 54 8.13 -9.37 -17.30
N LYS A 55 8.95 -8.32 -17.17
CA LYS A 55 10.14 -8.11 -18.02
C LYS A 55 11.09 -9.30 -17.94
N ARG A 56 11.39 -9.77 -16.72
CA ARG A 56 12.29 -10.91 -16.52
C ARG A 56 11.74 -12.20 -17.13
N LEU A 57 10.43 -12.44 -17.04
CA LEU A 57 9.79 -13.58 -17.70
C LEU A 57 9.86 -13.45 -19.23
N CYS A 58 9.62 -12.27 -19.79
CA CYS A 58 9.73 -12.01 -21.23
C CYS A 58 11.15 -12.21 -21.78
N GLU A 59 12.19 -12.12 -20.96
CA GLU A 59 13.58 -12.40 -21.35
C GLU A 59 13.89 -13.91 -21.45
N ASP A 60 13.13 -14.75 -20.75
CA ASP A 60 13.28 -16.20 -20.83
C ASP A 60 12.63 -16.71 -22.12
N LYS A 61 13.43 -17.40 -22.96
CA LYS A 61 12.96 -17.97 -24.23
C LYS A 61 11.78 -18.93 -24.06
N ARG A 62 11.66 -19.59 -22.90
CA ARG A 62 10.51 -20.47 -22.60
C ARG A 62 9.18 -19.70 -22.55
N PHE A 63 9.23 -18.43 -22.16
CA PHE A 63 8.05 -17.60 -21.92
C PHE A 63 7.96 -16.39 -22.85
N GLU A 64 8.75 -16.36 -23.93
CA GLU A 64 8.85 -15.22 -24.85
C GLU A 64 7.49 -14.73 -25.37
N ARG A 65 6.53 -15.64 -25.57
CA ARG A 65 5.18 -15.28 -26.03
C ARG A 65 4.49 -14.29 -25.09
N LEU A 66 4.85 -14.20 -23.81
CA LEU A 66 4.31 -13.21 -22.87
C LEU A 66 4.39 -11.76 -23.38
N LYS A 67 5.36 -11.44 -24.25
CA LYS A 67 5.45 -10.12 -24.91
C LYS A 67 4.20 -9.74 -25.73
N LEU A 68 3.42 -10.74 -26.13
CA LEU A 68 2.19 -10.63 -26.92
C LEU A 68 0.91 -10.83 -26.08
N HIS A 69 1.05 -11.14 -24.80
CA HIS A 69 -0.07 -11.31 -23.87
C HIS A 69 -0.38 -10.01 -23.14
N ALA A 70 -1.66 -9.77 -22.93
CA ALA A 70 -2.09 -8.59 -22.21
C ALA A 70 -1.78 -8.69 -20.71
N ILE A 71 -1.69 -7.54 -20.04
CA ILE A 71 -1.74 -7.44 -18.58
C ILE A 71 -2.93 -6.54 -18.24
N ARG A 72 -4.10 -7.15 -18.03
CA ARG A 72 -5.34 -6.39 -17.81
C ARG A 72 -5.58 -6.22 -16.32
N ILE A 73 -5.15 -5.07 -15.81
CA ILE A 73 -5.53 -4.61 -14.49
C ILE A 73 -6.66 -3.60 -14.66
N PRO A 74 -7.86 -3.84 -14.08
CA PRO A 74 -9.00 -2.94 -14.21
C PRO A 74 -8.65 -1.50 -13.83
N HIS A 75 -9.05 -0.54 -14.65
CA HIS A 75 -8.87 0.91 -14.42
C HIS A 75 -7.42 1.35 -14.14
N ILE A 76 -6.41 0.56 -14.52
CA ILE A 76 -5.02 0.85 -14.16
C ILE A 76 -4.52 2.19 -14.70
N LEU A 77 -4.95 2.57 -15.91
CA LEU A 77 -4.56 3.85 -16.51
C LEU A 77 -5.18 5.02 -15.75
N ASP A 78 -6.46 4.91 -15.38
CA ASP A 78 -7.18 5.92 -14.58
C ASP A 78 -6.59 6.02 -13.16
N LEU A 79 -6.16 4.89 -12.59
CA LEU A 79 -5.56 4.82 -11.26
C LEU A 79 -4.26 5.63 -11.15
N PHE A 80 -3.45 5.70 -12.21
CA PHE A 80 -2.22 6.50 -12.22
C PHE A 80 -2.52 7.99 -12.00
N GLU A 81 -3.63 8.49 -12.53
CA GLU A 81 -4.01 9.91 -12.39
C GLU A 81 -4.36 10.26 -10.94
N LEU A 82 -4.80 9.27 -10.15
CA LEU A 82 -5.25 9.45 -8.78
C LEU A 82 -4.11 9.37 -7.75
N LEU A 83 -2.94 8.85 -8.15
CA LEU A 83 -1.80 8.69 -7.24
C LEU A 83 -1.34 10.03 -6.68
N ILE A 84 -1.01 10.05 -5.40
CA ILE A 84 -0.42 11.20 -4.71
C ILE A 84 1.09 11.00 -4.65
N LEU A 85 1.83 11.77 -5.44
CA LEU A 85 3.26 11.56 -5.71
C LEU A 85 4.07 12.81 -5.33
N PRO A 86 4.57 12.90 -4.09
CA PRO A 86 5.30 14.08 -3.64
C PRO A 86 6.65 14.29 -4.33
N ASN A 87 7.33 13.20 -4.68
CA ASN A 87 8.72 13.23 -5.14
C ASN A 87 8.82 13.04 -6.66
N ARG A 88 9.85 13.65 -7.26
CA ARG A 88 10.13 13.57 -8.70
C ARG A 88 10.34 12.13 -9.19
N ASP A 89 11.11 11.34 -8.44
CA ASP A 89 11.42 9.95 -8.83
C ASP A 89 10.17 9.08 -8.92
N ASP A 90 9.21 9.29 -8.01
CA ASP A 90 7.95 8.56 -8.03
C ASP A 90 7.06 9.03 -9.20
N MET A 91 7.09 10.31 -9.57
CA MET A 91 6.43 10.81 -10.80
C MET A 91 7.04 10.21 -12.07
N ILE A 92 8.37 10.14 -12.16
CA ILE A 92 9.08 9.49 -13.29
C ILE A 92 8.74 8.01 -13.34
N ARG A 93 8.74 7.33 -12.19
CA ARG A 93 8.38 5.92 -12.07
C ARG A 93 6.94 5.69 -12.48
N ALA A 94 6.00 6.53 -12.04
CA ALA A 94 4.60 6.45 -12.44
C ALA A 94 4.45 6.59 -13.95
N ARG A 95 5.16 7.53 -14.60
CA ARG A 95 5.15 7.65 -16.06
C ARG A 95 5.65 6.39 -16.75
N ASN A 96 6.78 5.86 -16.31
CA ASN A 96 7.37 4.67 -16.92
C ASN A 96 6.44 3.44 -16.78
N LEU A 97 5.79 3.30 -15.63
CA LEU A 97 4.84 2.21 -15.41
C LEU A 97 3.55 2.42 -16.21
N TYR A 98 3.01 3.64 -16.26
CA TYR A 98 1.84 3.96 -17.09
C TYR A 98 2.08 3.54 -18.55
N ASP A 99 3.21 3.95 -19.14
CA ASP A 99 3.53 3.60 -20.53
C ASP A 99 3.70 2.08 -20.72
N TYR A 100 4.31 1.41 -19.75
CA TYR A 100 4.47 -0.04 -19.77
C TYR A 100 3.13 -0.77 -19.71
N PHE A 101 2.29 -0.47 -18.72
CA PHE A 101 0.99 -1.15 -18.58
C PHE A 101 0.03 -0.78 -19.70
N ARG A 102 0.10 0.42 -20.26
CA ARG A 102 -0.65 0.77 -21.48
C ARG A 102 -0.24 -0.11 -22.66
N GLU A 103 1.06 -0.22 -22.94
CA GLU A 103 1.57 -1.10 -24.01
C GLU A 103 1.07 -2.53 -23.84
N PHE A 104 1.06 -3.03 -22.59
CA PHE A 104 0.60 -4.37 -22.27
C PHE A 104 -0.92 -4.50 -22.16
N ASN A 105 -1.69 -3.44 -21.98
CA ASN A 105 -3.14 -3.51 -21.96
C ASN A 105 -3.71 -3.81 -23.36
N ASP A 106 -3.04 -3.29 -24.38
CA ASP A 106 -3.50 -3.34 -25.78
C ASP A 106 -2.95 -4.54 -26.57
N LYS A 107 -2.29 -5.49 -25.89
CA LYS A 107 -1.76 -6.69 -26.56
C LYS A 107 -2.89 -7.61 -27.01
N GLN A 108 -2.63 -8.32 -28.11
CA GLN A 108 -3.62 -9.13 -28.82
C GLN A 108 -4.11 -10.33 -28.01
N TYR A 109 -3.23 -11.00 -27.26
CA TYR A 109 -3.58 -12.23 -26.57
C TYR A 109 -4.11 -11.98 -25.14
N PRO A 110 -4.96 -12.87 -24.61
CA PRO A 110 -5.48 -12.76 -23.25
C PRO A 110 -4.39 -12.66 -22.19
N ASP A 111 -4.71 -12.08 -21.04
CA ASP A 111 -3.80 -12.10 -19.90
C ASP A 111 -3.72 -13.49 -19.23
N LEU A 112 -2.94 -13.62 -18.17
CA LEU A 112 -2.74 -14.89 -17.45
C LEU A 112 -3.89 -15.26 -16.49
N ILE A 113 -4.90 -14.41 -16.37
CA ILE A 113 -5.99 -14.56 -15.38
C ILE A 113 -7.35 -14.77 -16.07
N SER A 114 -7.54 -14.25 -17.28
CA SER A 114 -8.78 -14.30 -18.04
C SER A 114 -8.68 -15.21 -19.26
N ASN A 115 -9.82 -15.75 -19.69
CA ASN A 115 -9.95 -16.54 -20.91
C ASN A 115 -8.92 -17.67 -21.06
N ILE A 116 -8.61 -18.38 -19.96
CA ILE A 116 -7.57 -19.41 -19.90
C ILE A 116 -7.79 -20.62 -20.83
N GLU A 117 -9.01 -20.80 -21.33
CA GLU A 117 -9.37 -21.87 -22.28
C GLU A 117 -9.25 -21.44 -23.75
N SER A 118 -8.92 -20.19 -24.04
CA SER A 118 -8.76 -19.71 -25.42
C SER A 118 -7.56 -20.40 -26.10
N THR A 119 -7.66 -20.69 -27.39
CA THR A 119 -6.52 -21.11 -28.22
C THR A 119 -5.35 -20.13 -28.16
N ASN A 120 -5.64 -18.85 -27.91
CA ASN A 120 -4.65 -17.79 -27.77
C ASN A 120 -4.18 -17.58 -26.32
N ALA A 121 -4.72 -18.30 -25.33
CA ALA A 121 -4.28 -18.21 -23.94
C ALA A 121 -2.84 -18.72 -23.79
N PHE A 122 -2.08 -18.10 -22.89
CA PHE A 122 -0.67 -18.45 -22.71
C PHE A 122 -0.50 -19.91 -22.31
N GLY A 123 -1.32 -20.38 -21.37
CA GLY A 123 -1.25 -21.73 -20.85
C GLY A 123 -1.54 -22.81 -21.90
N VAL A 124 -2.57 -22.61 -22.71
CA VAL A 124 -2.93 -23.52 -23.81
C VAL A 124 -1.79 -23.61 -24.82
N TYR A 125 -1.27 -22.47 -25.28
CA TYR A 125 -0.15 -22.45 -26.22
C TYR A 125 1.11 -23.08 -25.62
N PHE A 126 1.45 -22.73 -24.39
CA PHE A 126 2.64 -23.27 -23.72
C PHE A 126 2.55 -24.79 -23.55
N ALA A 127 1.39 -25.31 -23.15
CA ALA A 127 1.16 -26.75 -23.04
C ALA A 127 1.22 -27.45 -24.39
N ASP A 128 0.63 -26.87 -25.44
CA ASP A 128 0.64 -27.43 -26.79
C ASP A 128 2.07 -27.57 -27.36
N GLN A 129 2.96 -26.62 -27.05
CA GLN A 129 4.37 -26.66 -27.47
C GLN A 129 5.25 -27.53 -26.56
N SER A 130 4.75 -27.94 -25.39
CA SER A 130 5.52 -28.70 -24.40
C SER A 130 5.33 -30.19 -24.61
N GLN A 131 6.40 -30.89 -24.99
CA GLN A 131 6.38 -32.35 -25.16
C GLN A 131 5.94 -33.06 -23.86
N LYS A 132 6.47 -32.66 -22.71
CA LYS A 132 6.14 -33.25 -21.40
C LYS A 132 4.65 -33.11 -21.05
N MET A 133 4.05 -31.95 -21.34
CA MET A 133 2.63 -31.70 -21.06
C MET A 133 1.74 -32.50 -22.03
N ASN A 134 2.10 -32.56 -23.32
CA ASN A 134 1.38 -33.40 -24.29
C ASN A 134 1.47 -34.89 -23.93
N GLU A 135 2.64 -35.39 -23.51
CA GLU A 135 2.78 -36.78 -23.03
C GLU A 135 1.92 -37.05 -21.79
N THR A 136 1.80 -36.07 -20.90
CA THR A 136 0.90 -36.17 -19.74
C THR A 136 -0.56 -36.24 -20.19
N LEU A 137 -0.96 -35.39 -21.13
CA LEU A 137 -2.31 -35.40 -21.70
C LEU A 137 -2.62 -36.74 -22.37
N GLN A 138 -1.70 -37.28 -23.17
CA GLN A 138 -1.87 -38.57 -23.83
C GLN A 138 -2.03 -39.70 -22.81
N LYS A 139 -1.19 -39.76 -21.77
CA LYS A 139 -1.32 -40.77 -20.69
C LYS A 139 -2.68 -40.71 -20.01
N ILE A 140 -3.21 -39.51 -19.79
CA ILE A 140 -4.54 -39.34 -19.21
C ILE A 140 -5.61 -39.82 -20.19
N GLN A 141 -5.49 -39.50 -21.47
CA GLN A 141 -6.43 -39.94 -22.51
C GLN A 141 -6.45 -41.47 -22.67
N ASP A 142 -5.28 -42.11 -22.67
CA ASP A 142 -5.15 -43.57 -22.72
C ASP A 142 -5.83 -44.23 -21.50
N GLN A 143 -5.63 -43.66 -20.31
CA GLN A 143 -6.30 -44.13 -19.09
C GLN A 143 -7.82 -43.91 -19.16
N VAL A 144 -8.27 -42.79 -19.73
CA VAL A 144 -9.70 -42.51 -19.93
C VAL A 144 -10.33 -43.53 -20.88
N GLU A 145 -9.67 -43.90 -21.96
CA GLU A 145 -10.16 -44.94 -22.87
C GLU A 145 -10.27 -46.30 -22.18
N GLN A 146 -9.26 -46.65 -21.39
CA GLN A 146 -9.26 -47.90 -20.62
C GLN A 146 -10.38 -47.91 -19.58
N ASP A 147 -10.52 -46.83 -18.79
CA ASP A 147 -11.59 -46.72 -17.79
C ASP A 147 -12.99 -46.77 -18.43
N ARG A 148 -13.18 -46.16 -19.61
CA ARG A 148 -14.44 -46.24 -20.35
C ARG A 148 -14.74 -47.67 -20.80
N LYS A 149 -13.75 -48.40 -21.31
CA LYS A 149 -13.90 -49.83 -21.68
C LYS A 149 -14.25 -50.69 -20.47
N ASP A 150 -13.56 -50.47 -19.36
CA ASP A 150 -13.81 -51.20 -18.12
C ASP A 150 -15.21 -50.89 -17.58
N LYS A 151 -15.66 -49.62 -17.69
CA LYS A 151 -17.02 -49.24 -17.30
C LYS A 151 -18.09 -49.88 -18.19
N ILE A 152 -17.88 -49.90 -19.51
CA ILE A 152 -18.79 -50.57 -20.44
C ILE A 152 -18.90 -52.06 -20.10
N LYS A 153 -17.77 -52.71 -19.79
CA LYS A 153 -17.74 -54.11 -19.39
C LYS A 153 -18.47 -54.35 -18.06
N GLU A 154 -18.26 -53.49 -17.07
CA GLU A 154 -18.99 -53.53 -15.79
C GLU A 154 -20.50 -53.44 -16.01
N VAL A 155 -20.97 -52.45 -16.78
CA VAL A 155 -22.40 -52.26 -17.07
C VAL A 155 -22.98 -53.46 -17.81
N ASN A 156 -22.27 -54.00 -18.81
CA ASN A 156 -22.75 -55.16 -19.57
C ASN A 156 -22.81 -56.43 -18.71
N ASN A 157 -21.83 -56.67 -17.85
CA ASN A 157 -21.85 -57.81 -16.93
C ASN A 157 -23.05 -57.72 -15.96
N GLU A 158 -23.33 -56.52 -15.44
CA GLU A 158 -24.48 -56.31 -14.55
C GLU A 158 -25.82 -56.37 -15.30
N LYS A 159 -25.86 -56.02 -16.59
CA LYS A 159 -27.03 -56.28 -17.48
C LYS A 159 -27.27 -57.77 -17.66
N GLU A 160 -26.22 -58.53 -17.95
CA GLU A 160 -26.33 -59.98 -18.09
C GLU A 160 -26.79 -60.63 -16.77
N ARG A 161 -26.25 -60.18 -15.64
CA ARG A 161 -26.69 -60.61 -14.32
C ARG A 161 -28.16 -60.29 -14.06
N TYR A 162 -28.62 -59.11 -14.47
CA TYR A 162 -30.03 -58.75 -14.41
C TYR A 162 -30.90 -59.72 -15.23
N GLU A 163 -30.53 -59.99 -16.48
CA GLU A 163 -31.24 -60.93 -17.36
C GLU A 163 -31.28 -62.34 -16.78
N GLN A 164 -30.16 -62.83 -16.23
CA GLN A 164 -30.07 -64.13 -15.57
C GLN A 164 -30.99 -64.22 -14.34
N LEU A 165 -31.02 -63.18 -13.49
CA LEU A 165 -31.91 -63.13 -12.34
C LEU A 165 -33.38 -63.04 -12.76
N MET A 166 -33.70 -62.30 -13.81
CA MET A 166 -35.05 -62.21 -14.36
C MET A 166 -35.51 -63.55 -14.92
N LYS A 167 -34.65 -64.24 -15.70
CA LYS A 167 -34.93 -65.59 -16.20
C LYS A 167 -35.19 -66.58 -15.05
N LYS A 168 -34.32 -66.57 -14.03
CA LYS A 168 -34.52 -67.37 -12.81
C LYS A 168 -35.82 -67.04 -12.09
N ALA A 169 -36.22 -65.77 -12.06
CA ALA A 169 -37.50 -65.36 -11.47
C ALA A 169 -38.71 -65.79 -12.31
N TYR A 170 -38.59 -65.93 -13.63
CA TYR A 170 -39.65 -66.50 -14.48
C TYR A 170 -39.89 -67.98 -14.20
N ASP A 171 -38.82 -68.73 -13.90
CA ASP A 171 -38.89 -70.17 -13.62
C ASP A 171 -39.43 -70.49 -12.20
N LEU A 172 -39.53 -69.50 -11.31
CA LEU A 172 -40.06 -69.64 -9.96
C LEU A 172 -41.57 -69.33 -9.92
N LYS A 173 -42.34 -70.13 -9.17
CA LYS A 173 -43.76 -69.82 -8.90
C LYS A 173 -43.88 -68.73 -7.82
N CYS A 174 -44.86 -67.84 -7.97
CA CYS A 174 -45.15 -66.85 -6.94
C CYS A 174 -46.02 -67.49 -5.86
N GLU A 175 -45.50 -67.59 -4.63
CA GLU A 175 -46.22 -68.13 -3.47
C GLU A 175 -46.82 -67.04 -2.58
N CYS A 176 -46.77 -65.78 -3.04
CA CYS A 176 -47.24 -64.64 -2.30
C CYS A 176 -48.77 -64.50 -2.42
N ASP A 177 -49.50 -64.61 -1.30
CA ASP A 177 -50.96 -64.42 -1.23
C ASP A 177 -51.34 -62.93 -1.23
N VAL A 178 -52.41 -62.56 -1.94
CA VAL A 178 -52.78 -61.15 -2.22
C VAL A 178 -53.29 -60.42 -0.96
N ASN A 179 -53.66 -61.18 0.08
CA ASN A 179 -54.30 -60.66 1.29
C ASN A 179 -53.35 -60.41 2.48
N PHE A 180 -52.10 -60.88 2.45
CA PHE A 180 -51.12 -60.63 3.51
C PHE A 180 -49.83 -60.08 2.90
N ASN A 181 -49.44 -58.88 3.33
CA ASN A 181 -48.31 -58.06 2.85
C ASN A 181 -46.90 -58.69 2.99
N LEU A 182 -46.72 -59.99 2.72
CA LEU A 182 -45.47 -60.73 2.81
C LEU A 182 -44.80 -60.80 1.43
N GLN A 183 -44.08 -59.73 1.06
CA GLN A 183 -43.24 -59.67 -0.15
C GLN A 183 -41.95 -60.51 -0.03
N LYS A 184 -42.04 -61.78 0.39
CA LYS A 184 -40.89 -62.65 0.70
C LYS A 184 -40.92 -64.02 0.03
N CYS A 185 -41.73 -64.25 -1.01
CA CYS A 185 -41.56 -65.46 -1.83
C CYS A 185 -40.30 -65.33 -2.72
N ASP A 186 -39.65 -66.46 -3.04
CA ASP A 186 -38.35 -66.50 -3.74
C ASP A 186 -38.36 -65.81 -5.11
N ARG A 187 -39.50 -65.86 -5.81
CA ARG A 187 -39.73 -65.10 -7.03
C ARG A 187 -39.64 -63.59 -6.79
N CYS A 188 -40.41 -63.07 -5.84
CA CYS A 188 -40.47 -61.65 -5.54
C CYS A 188 -39.14 -61.13 -4.96
N THR A 189 -38.41 -61.93 -4.17
CA THR A 189 -37.08 -61.55 -3.70
C THR A 189 -36.05 -61.54 -4.84
N THR A 190 -36.14 -62.47 -5.79
CA THR A 190 -35.25 -62.51 -6.98
C THR A 190 -35.51 -61.32 -7.92
N ILE A 191 -36.77 -60.96 -8.18
CA ILE A 191 -37.12 -59.74 -8.95
C ILE A 191 -36.62 -58.49 -8.25
N LYS A 192 -36.80 -58.38 -6.93
CA LYS A 192 -36.25 -57.27 -6.15
C LYS A 192 -34.73 -57.20 -6.22
N LYS A 193 -34.03 -58.34 -6.15
CA LYS A 193 -32.57 -58.40 -6.31
C LYS A 193 -32.14 -57.93 -7.70
N ALA A 194 -32.85 -58.36 -8.75
CA ALA A 194 -32.59 -57.92 -10.12
C ALA A 194 -32.80 -56.40 -10.27
N ASN A 195 -33.94 -55.88 -9.83
CA ASN A 195 -34.26 -54.44 -9.90
C ASN A 195 -33.37 -53.57 -8.99
N ASN A 196 -32.67 -54.16 -8.02
CA ASN A 196 -31.72 -53.47 -7.15
C ASN A 196 -30.27 -53.54 -7.65
N ILE A 197 -30.01 -54.14 -8.81
CA ILE A 197 -28.70 -54.02 -9.47
C ILE A 197 -28.53 -52.56 -9.89
N LYS A 198 -27.49 -51.93 -9.34
CA LYS A 198 -27.16 -50.54 -9.63
C LYS A 198 -25.68 -50.41 -9.90
N VAL A 199 -25.35 -49.52 -10.83
CA VAL A 199 -23.98 -49.24 -11.26
C VAL A 199 -23.74 -47.74 -11.14
N ASP A 200 -22.59 -47.36 -10.55
CA ASP A 200 -22.19 -45.96 -10.43
C ASP A 200 -21.94 -45.37 -11.82
N ILE A 201 -22.02 -44.05 -11.96
CA ILE A 201 -21.64 -43.39 -13.21
C ILE A 201 -20.12 -43.26 -13.32
N TYR A 202 -19.61 -43.17 -14.55
CA TYR A 202 -18.25 -42.77 -14.84
C TYR A 202 -18.26 -41.33 -15.32
N GLU A 203 -17.38 -40.48 -14.76
CA GLU A 203 -17.14 -39.13 -15.23
C GLU A 203 -15.69 -38.98 -15.72
N CYS A 204 -15.52 -38.39 -16.89
CA CYS A 204 -14.21 -38.13 -17.46
C CYS A 204 -13.42 -37.11 -16.59
N PRO A 205 -12.17 -37.41 -16.19
CA PRO A 205 -11.38 -36.52 -15.34
C PRO A 205 -10.99 -35.19 -15.99
N ILE A 206 -10.94 -35.12 -17.33
CA ILE A 206 -10.49 -33.96 -18.10
C ILE A 206 -11.51 -33.62 -19.20
N PRO A 207 -11.64 -32.35 -19.63
CA PRO A 207 -12.52 -31.96 -20.73
C PRO A 207 -12.21 -32.68 -22.04
N SER A 208 -13.23 -32.90 -22.86
CA SER A 208 -13.11 -33.49 -24.20
C SER A 208 -12.52 -32.52 -25.23
N GLN A 209 -12.77 -31.22 -25.06
CA GLN A 209 -12.19 -30.18 -25.90
C GLN A 209 -10.68 -30.07 -25.65
N ARG A 210 -9.88 -30.11 -26.72
CA ARG A 210 -8.40 -30.12 -26.66
C ARG A 210 -7.86 -28.89 -25.92
N GLU A 211 -8.37 -27.70 -26.20
CA GLU A 211 -7.89 -26.45 -25.58
C GLU A 211 -8.13 -26.45 -24.07
N SER A 212 -9.34 -26.81 -23.63
CA SER A 212 -9.68 -26.93 -22.21
C SER A 212 -8.84 -28.01 -21.53
N ALA A 213 -8.57 -29.14 -22.20
CA ALA A 213 -7.69 -30.16 -21.67
C ALA A 213 -6.24 -29.66 -21.52
N LEU A 214 -5.70 -28.97 -22.53
CA LEU A 214 -4.37 -28.34 -22.45
C LEU A 214 -4.30 -27.29 -21.34
N ALA A 215 -5.35 -26.48 -21.15
CA ALA A 215 -5.43 -25.54 -20.05
C ALA A 215 -5.35 -26.24 -18.69
N VAL A 216 -6.09 -27.33 -18.49
CA VAL A 216 -6.01 -28.14 -17.25
C VAL A 216 -4.60 -28.68 -17.04
N ILE A 217 -3.95 -29.21 -18.08
CA ILE A 217 -2.59 -29.75 -17.97
C ILE A 217 -1.59 -28.64 -17.62
N PHE A 218 -1.73 -27.46 -18.24
CA PHE A 218 -0.91 -26.31 -17.90
C PHE A 218 -1.07 -25.92 -16.43
N GLU A 219 -2.29 -25.88 -15.90
CA GLU A 219 -2.53 -25.58 -14.48
C GLU A 219 -1.95 -26.64 -13.53
N LEU A 220 -1.99 -27.92 -13.92
CA LEU A 220 -1.40 -29.00 -13.13
C LEU A 220 0.13 -28.94 -13.10
N GLN A 221 0.76 -28.47 -14.19
CA GLN A 221 2.21 -28.52 -14.39
C GLN A 221 2.84 -27.14 -14.63
N MET A 222 2.22 -26.08 -14.11
CA MET A 222 2.61 -24.70 -14.38
C MET A 222 4.07 -24.44 -13.96
N PRO A 223 4.89 -23.81 -14.82
CA PRO A 223 6.20 -23.32 -14.42
C PRO A 223 6.12 -22.39 -13.21
N ASN A 224 6.99 -22.60 -12.22
CA ASN A 224 6.91 -21.92 -10.94
C ASN A 224 7.01 -20.38 -11.07
N GLU A 225 7.81 -19.91 -12.02
CA GLU A 225 8.02 -18.49 -12.28
C GLU A 225 6.73 -17.80 -12.78
N ILE A 226 5.97 -18.49 -13.64
CA ILE A 226 4.65 -18.04 -14.12
C ILE A 226 3.64 -18.06 -12.97
N ARG A 227 3.67 -19.11 -12.14
CA ARG A 227 2.82 -19.22 -10.95
C ARG A 227 3.05 -18.05 -10.00
N CYS A 228 4.29 -17.76 -9.62
CA CYS A 228 4.61 -16.63 -8.72
C CYS A 228 4.12 -15.30 -9.29
N PHE A 229 4.36 -15.04 -10.58
CA PHE A 229 3.92 -13.82 -11.24
C PHE A 229 2.38 -13.71 -11.26
N ARG A 230 1.68 -14.80 -11.59
CA ARG A 230 0.21 -14.83 -11.60
C ARG A 230 -0.37 -14.65 -10.20
N ASP A 231 0.23 -15.25 -9.18
CA ASP A 231 -0.20 -15.08 -7.79
C ASP A 231 -0.08 -13.61 -7.34
N ILE A 232 1.05 -12.93 -7.63
CA ILE A 232 1.23 -11.51 -7.30
C ILE A 232 0.26 -10.62 -8.09
N LEU A 233 0.08 -10.89 -9.39
CA LEU A 233 -0.87 -10.13 -10.22
C LEU A 233 -2.30 -10.29 -9.67
N TRP A 234 -2.69 -11.52 -9.32
CA TRP A 234 -4.00 -11.79 -8.71
C TRP A 234 -4.12 -11.10 -7.35
N GLN A 235 -3.12 -11.18 -6.47
CA GLN A 235 -3.14 -10.49 -5.17
C GLN A 235 -3.27 -8.98 -5.32
N PHE A 236 -2.59 -8.39 -6.30
CA PHE A 236 -2.70 -6.96 -6.57
C PHE A 236 -4.10 -6.58 -7.06
N VAL A 237 -4.67 -7.35 -8.00
CA VAL A 237 -6.03 -7.11 -8.53
C VAL A 237 -7.10 -7.27 -7.44
N ASN A 238 -6.89 -8.17 -6.48
CA ASN A 238 -7.83 -8.43 -5.38
C ASN A 238 -7.53 -7.62 -4.11
N ARG A 239 -6.71 -6.56 -4.19
CA ARG A 239 -6.46 -5.65 -3.06
C ARG A 239 -7.78 -5.00 -2.59
N PRO A 240 -7.86 -4.49 -1.35
CA PRO A 240 -6.94 -4.72 -0.24
C PRO A 240 -7.18 -6.07 0.46
N ASN A 241 -8.18 -6.85 0.02
CA ASN A 241 -8.58 -8.11 0.66
C ASN A 241 -8.42 -9.27 -0.32
N PRO A 242 -7.19 -9.78 -0.54
CA PRO A 242 -6.90 -10.85 -1.50
C PRO A 242 -7.29 -12.24 -0.95
N ASN A 243 -8.53 -12.36 -0.48
CA ASN A 243 -9.10 -13.62 -0.01
C ASN A 243 -10.04 -14.17 -1.09
N PRO A 244 -9.75 -15.34 -1.67
CA PRO A 244 -10.65 -15.92 -2.63
C PRO A 244 -11.97 -16.25 -1.94
N SER A 245 -13.08 -15.80 -2.49
CA SER A 245 -14.42 -16.21 -2.03
C SER A 245 -14.65 -17.66 -2.44
N HIS A 246 -14.06 -18.60 -1.69
CA HIS A 246 -14.16 -20.04 -1.96
C HIS A 246 -15.52 -20.63 -1.60
N HIS A 247 -16.42 -19.86 -1.00
CA HIS A 247 -17.68 -20.37 -0.44
C HIS A 247 -18.59 -21.07 -1.47
N CYS A 248 -18.34 -20.95 -2.78
CA CYS A 248 -19.14 -21.58 -3.83
C CYS A 248 -18.35 -22.25 -4.97
N MET A 249 -17.03 -22.50 -4.81
CA MET A 249 -16.19 -23.03 -5.90
C MET A 249 -15.55 -24.38 -5.54
N HIS A 250 -15.48 -25.28 -6.51
CA HIS A 250 -14.92 -26.63 -6.35
C HIS A 250 -13.48 -26.70 -6.86
N GLU A 251 -12.49 -26.93 -5.99
CA GLU A 251 -11.09 -27.11 -6.39
C GLU A 251 -10.88 -28.46 -7.08
N TRP A 252 -10.42 -28.47 -8.34
CA TRP A 252 -10.37 -29.68 -9.18
C TRP A 252 -9.55 -30.81 -8.56
N VAL A 253 -8.39 -30.50 -8.00
CA VAL A 253 -7.48 -31.48 -7.38
C VAL A 253 -7.98 -31.97 -6.01
N SER A 254 -9.06 -31.37 -5.49
CA SER A 254 -9.70 -31.73 -4.22
C SER A 254 -11.04 -32.46 -4.40
N VAL A 255 -11.62 -32.46 -5.61
CA VAL A 255 -12.95 -33.02 -5.90
C VAL A 255 -12.85 -34.48 -6.38
N SER A 256 -13.55 -35.40 -5.72
CA SER A 256 -13.65 -36.80 -6.17
C SER A 256 -14.67 -36.93 -7.32
N PRO A 257 -14.43 -37.76 -8.35
CA PRO A 257 -13.29 -38.68 -8.54
C PRO A 257 -12.07 -38.04 -9.23
N HIS A 258 -12.15 -36.77 -9.65
CA HIS A 258 -11.09 -36.08 -10.40
C HIS A 258 -9.75 -36.05 -9.65
N SER A 259 -9.77 -35.81 -8.35
CA SER A 259 -8.59 -35.77 -7.48
C SER A 259 -7.80 -37.08 -7.52
N ALA A 260 -8.46 -38.23 -7.51
CA ALA A 260 -7.81 -39.54 -7.58
C ALA A 260 -7.06 -39.75 -8.90
N LYS A 261 -7.60 -39.21 -10.01
CA LYS A 261 -7.03 -39.39 -11.36
C LYS A 261 -5.96 -38.35 -11.72
N LEU A 262 -6.12 -37.12 -11.24
CA LEU A 262 -5.29 -35.98 -11.64
C LEU A 262 -4.15 -35.66 -10.67
N ARG A 263 -4.28 -35.99 -9.37
CA ARG A 263 -3.32 -35.57 -8.33
C ARG A 263 -1.89 -36.07 -8.58
N GLN A 264 -1.73 -37.24 -9.20
CA GLN A 264 -0.41 -37.78 -9.56
C GLN A 264 0.34 -36.93 -10.59
N PHE A 265 -0.35 -36.08 -11.36
CA PHE A 265 0.24 -35.21 -12.37
C PHE A 265 0.50 -33.78 -11.89
N TYR A 266 0.00 -33.44 -10.68
CA TYR A 266 0.15 -32.12 -10.11
C TYR A 266 1.59 -31.88 -9.64
N GLN A 267 2.23 -30.85 -10.19
CA GLN A 267 3.61 -30.44 -9.87
C GLN A 267 3.67 -29.09 -9.13
N GLY A 268 2.52 -28.50 -8.82
CA GLY A 268 2.42 -27.19 -8.17
C GLY A 268 2.70 -27.23 -6.66
N SER A 269 2.92 -26.04 -6.09
CA SER A 269 3.02 -25.84 -4.64
C SER A 269 1.64 -25.72 -4.02
N HIS A 270 1.43 -26.37 -2.88
CA HIS A 270 0.20 -26.21 -2.06
C HIS A 270 -0.02 -24.77 -1.55
N LYS A 271 1.00 -23.90 -1.64
CA LYS A 271 0.95 -22.49 -1.19
C LYS A 271 0.47 -21.51 -2.27
N CYS A 272 0.07 -21.97 -3.47
CA CYS A 272 -0.40 -21.06 -4.51
C CYS A 272 -1.69 -20.33 -4.10
N LYS A 273 -1.84 -19.06 -4.52
CA LYS A 273 -3.07 -18.29 -4.28
C LYS A 273 -4.11 -18.55 -5.37
N VAL A 274 -3.64 -18.70 -6.61
CA VAL A 274 -4.48 -19.01 -7.76
C VAL A 274 -4.50 -20.52 -8.00
N LYS A 275 -5.69 -21.10 -7.89
CA LYS A 275 -5.98 -22.52 -8.08
C LYS A 275 -6.94 -22.76 -9.23
N LEU A 276 -6.87 -23.95 -9.84
CA LEU A 276 -7.85 -24.47 -10.79
C LEU A 276 -9.13 -24.87 -10.04
N VAL A 277 -10.24 -24.23 -10.37
CA VAL A 277 -11.54 -24.37 -9.70
C VAL A 277 -12.68 -24.52 -10.71
N SER A 278 -13.86 -24.86 -10.22
CA SER A 278 -15.08 -24.93 -11.00
C SER A 278 -16.29 -24.36 -10.27
N ALA A 279 -17.11 -23.58 -10.98
CA ALA A 279 -18.41 -23.15 -10.50
C ALA A 279 -19.46 -24.29 -10.54
N THR A 280 -19.26 -25.31 -11.37
CA THR A 280 -20.14 -26.48 -11.43
C THR A 280 -19.66 -27.57 -10.49
N GLN A 281 -20.60 -28.26 -9.86
CA GLN A 281 -20.30 -29.45 -9.07
C GLN A 281 -20.04 -30.64 -10.02
N SER A 282 -19.13 -31.54 -9.64
CA SER A 282 -18.96 -32.83 -10.33
C SER A 282 -20.28 -33.60 -10.35
N ILE A 283 -20.65 -34.14 -11.51
CA ILE A 283 -21.86 -34.94 -11.67
C ILE A 283 -21.83 -36.18 -10.76
N SER A 284 -20.63 -36.71 -10.52
CA SER A 284 -20.35 -37.81 -9.59
C SER A 284 -20.58 -37.46 -8.11
N GLN A 285 -20.78 -36.18 -7.78
CA GLN A 285 -21.15 -35.71 -6.43
C GLN A 285 -22.55 -35.08 -6.38
N SER A 286 -23.23 -34.98 -7.51
CA SER A 286 -24.57 -34.40 -7.63
C SER A 286 -25.67 -35.44 -7.35
N HIS A 287 -26.95 -35.07 -7.48
CA HIS A 287 -28.06 -36.03 -7.39
C HIS A 287 -27.97 -37.16 -8.45
N PHE A 288 -27.24 -36.94 -9.54
CA PHE A 288 -26.95 -37.96 -10.56
C PHE A 288 -25.90 -38.99 -10.13
N SER A 289 -25.24 -38.80 -8.98
CA SER A 289 -24.30 -39.77 -8.39
C SER A 289 -25.00 -41.02 -7.86
N THR A 290 -26.32 -40.99 -7.69
CA THR A 290 -27.07 -42.16 -7.23
C THR A 290 -26.91 -43.29 -8.25
N PRO A 291 -26.39 -44.46 -7.84
CA PRO A 291 -26.11 -45.53 -8.80
C PRO A 291 -27.39 -45.94 -9.53
N ARG A 292 -27.32 -45.94 -10.86
CA ARG A 292 -28.48 -46.07 -11.75
C ARG A 292 -28.88 -47.54 -11.86
N GLN A 293 -30.19 -47.78 -11.94
CA GLN A 293 -30.70 -49.12 -12.21
C GLN A 293 -30.33 -49.54 -13.62
N VAL A 294 -29.78 -50.74 -13.73
CA VAL A 294 -29.24 -51.28 -14.99
C VAL A 294 -30.34 -51.72 -15.97
N VAL A 295 -31.55 -51.92 -15.47
CA VAL A 295 -32.72 -52.52 -16.15
C VAL A 295 -33.10 -51.84 -17.47
N SER A 296 -33.14 -50.51 -17.50
CA SER A 296 -33.68 -49.74 -18.62
C SER A 296 -32.71 -48.71 -19.19
N ALA A 297 -31.55 -48.50 -18.56
CA ALA A 297 -30.60 -47.49 -18.97
C ALA A 297 -29.69 -48.01 -20.11
N PRO A 298 -29.55 -47.30 -21.24
CA PRO A 298 -28.52 -47.59 -22.23
C PRO A 298 -27.11 -47.43 -21.61
N VAL A 299 -26.11 -48.09 -22.18
CA VAL A 299 -24.73 -48.06 -21.63
C VAL A 299 -24.17 -46.63 -21.60
N ASP A 300 -24.53 -45.81 -22.59
CA ASP A 300 -24.08 -44.42 -22.70
C ASP A 300 -24.55 -43.54 -21.53
N GLU A 301 -25.65 -43.89 -20.85
CA GLU A 301 -26.12 -43.17 -19.66
C GLU A 301 -25.24 -43.37 -18.41
N PHE A 302 -24.25 -44.26 -18.47
CA PHE A 302 -23.27 -44.47 -17.42
C PHE A 302 -21.93 -43.76 -17.72
N LEU A 303 -21.78 -43.14 -18.89
CA LEU A 303 -20.55 -42.50 -19.33
C LEU A 303 -20.77 -41.00 -19.52
N TYR A 304 -20.21 -40.21 -18.61
CA TYR A 304 -20.30 -38.76 -18.66
C TYR A 304 -18.98 -38.12 -19.04
N GLU A 305 -19.07 -37.10 -19.90
CA GLU A 305 -17.98 -36.16 -20.11
C GLU A 305 -17.75 -35.31 -18.84
N ASN A 306 -16.60 -34.66 -18.78
CA ASN A 306 -16.22 -33.83 -17.65
C ASN A 306 -17.25 -32.72 -17.41
N SER A 307 -17.81 -32.65 -16.20
CA SER A 307 -18.83 -31.64 -15.85
C SER A 307 -18.25 -30.38 -15.18
N LEU A 308 -16.94 -30.38 -14.88
CA LEU A 308 -16.25 -29.24 -14.30
C LEU A 308 -15.89 -28.23 -15.38
N ARG A 309 -16.29 -26.97 -15.19
CA ARG A 309 -15.76 -25.83 -15.98
C ARG A 309 -14.33 -25.51 -15.58
N VAL A 310 -13.46 -25.26 -16.57
CA VAL A 310 -12.06 -24.87 -16.36
C VAL A 310 -12.01 -23.40 -16.00
N GLN A 311 -11.80 -23.11 -14.72
CA GLN A 311 -11.71 -21.74 -14.20
C GLN A 311 -10.56 -21.64 -13.22
N ILE A 312 -10.07 -20.43 -12.98
CA ILE A 312 -9.15 -20.17 -11.87
C ILE A 312 -9.86 -19.46 -10.72
N SER A 313 -9.17 -19.36 -9.59
CA SER A 313 -9.67 -18.71 -8.38
C SER A 313 -10.25 -17.33 -8.71
N PRO A 314 -11.50 -17.04 -8.26
CA PRO A 314 -12.24 -15.88 -8.71
C PRO A 314 -11.53 -14.58 -8.32
N THR A 315 -11.62 -13.57 -9.19
CA THR A 315 -11.17 -12.22 -8.90
C THR A 315 -12.34 -11.38 -8.39
N LYS A 316 -12.16 -10.76 -7.21
CA LYS A 316 -13.03 -9.73 -6.65
C LYS A 316 -12.33 -8.38 -6.81
N ILE A 317 -12.56 -7.77 -7.96
CA ILE A 317 -11.99 -6.47 -8.34
C ILE A 317 -12.57 -5.39 -7.40
N THR A 318 -11.71 -4.53 -6.86
CA THR A 318 -12.15 -3.33 -6.14
C THR A 318 -12.93 -2.42 -7.09
N GLU A 319 -14.10 -1.93 -6.68
CA GLU A 319 -14.79 -0.93 -7.48
C GLU A 319 -13.93 0.33 -7.62
N PHE A 320 -13.83 0.87 -8.83
CA PHE A 320 -13.00 2.05 -9.09
C PHE A 320 -13.35 3.23 -8.18
N GLN A 321 -14.63 3.40 -7.84
CA GLN A 321 -15.08 4.44 -6.91
C GLN A 321 -14.49 4.27 -5.50
N ASP A 322 -14.31 3.03 -5.04
CA ASP A 322 -13.69 2.76 -3.74
C ASP A 322 -12.19 3.01 -3.79
N GLU A 323 -11.53 2.77 -4.93
CA GLU A 323 -10.14 3.17 -5.15
C GLU A 323 -9.98 4.70 -5.13
N CYS A 324 -10.87 5.43 -5.80
CA CYS A 324 -10.90 6.90 -5.75
C CYS A 324 -11.01 7.40 -4.31
N ARG A 325 -11.99 6.89 -3.54
CA ARG A 325 -12.15 7.25 -2.12
C ARG A 325 -10.91 6.94 -1.29
N THR A 326 -10.23 5.84 -1.58
CA THR A 326 -9.00 5.42 -0.89
C THR A 326 -7.82 6.36 -1.19
N LEU A 327 -7.81 6.99 -2.37
CA LEU A 327 -6.78 7.93 -2.80
C LEU A 327 -7.15 9.41 -2.57
N THR A 328 -8.31 9.69 -1.99
CA THR A 328 -8.77 11.05 -1.72
C THR A 328 -8.91 11.28 -0.21
N PRO A 329 -8.37 12.39 0.35
CA PRO A 329 -8.60 12.73 1.75
C PRO A 329 -10.07 13.11 2.01
N GLU A 330 -10.57 12.74 3.20
CA GLU A 330 -11.93 13.09 3.65
C GLU A 330 -11.93 14.42 4.42
N LEU A 331 -12.92 15.26 4.15
CA LEU A 331 -13.21 16.48 4.91
C LEU A 331 -14.01 16.13 6.17
N THR A 332 -13.44 16.46 7.33
CA THR A 332 -14.09 16.25 8.63
C THR A 332 -14.84 17.48 9.13
N ASP A 333 -14.48 18.67 8.63
CA ASP A 333 -15.15 19.92 9.00
C ASP A 333 -16.55 19.98 8.38
N SER A 334 -17.57 20.15 9.23
CA SER A 334 -18.97 20.28 8.80
C SER A 334 -19.20 21.44 7.82
N ASN A 335 -18.38 22.49 7.89
CA ASN A 335 -18.49 23.65 7.01
C ASN A 335 -18.13 23.32 5.55
N TYR A 336 -17.20 22.39 5.36
CA TYR A 336 -16.67 22.01 4.04
C TYR A 336 -17.15 20.64 3.57
N LYS A 337 -17.84 19.86 4.42
CA LYS A 337 -18.24 18.47 4.13
C LYS A 337 -19.03 18.31 2.83
N ASP A 338 -19.94 19.25 2.53
CA ASP A 338 -20.74 19.23 1.30
C ASP A 338 -19.92 19.53 0.04
N LEU A 339 -18.68 20.01 0.20
CA LEU A 339 -17.73 20.28 -0.88
C LEU A 339 -16.75 19.11 -1.13
N GLN A 340 -16.92 17.94 -0.50
CA GLN A 340 -16.04 16.78 -0.73
C GLN A 340 -15.86 16.43 -2.22
N PHE A 341 -16.89 16.68 -3.04
CA PHE A 341 -16.82 16.46 -4.48
C PHE A 341 -15.71 17.27 -5.17
N SER A 342 -15.35 18.45 -4.65
CA SER A 342 -14.29 19.30 -5.23
C SER A 342 -12.91 18.70 -5.02
N ILE A 343 -12.73 17.85 -4.00
CA ILE A 343 -11.50 17.09 -3.77
C ILE A 343 -11.48 15.83 -4.62
N ASN A 344 -12.62 15.14 -4.76
CA ASN A 344 -12.70 13.85 -5.45
C ASN A 344 -12.34 13.90 -6.94
N THR A 345 -12.54 15.03 -7.62
CA THR A 345 -12.33 15.13 -9.07
C THR A 345 -12.04 16.55 -9.52
N THR A 346 -11.29 16.68 -10.60
CA THR A 346 -11.04 17.95 -11.28
C THR A 346 -12.05 18.26 -12.39
N GLN A 347 -13.02 17.37 -12.64
CA GLN A 347 -14.01 17.52 -13.71
C GLN A 347 -15.19 18.42 -13.33
N CYS A 348 -15.21 18.97 -12.10
CA CYS A 348 -16.29 19.85 -11.66
C CYS A 348 -16.23 21.23 -12.34
N ILE A 349 -17.39 21.79 -12.66
CA ILE A 349 -17.51 23.12 -13.26
C ILE A 349 -17.95 24.12 -12.19
N GLN A 350 -17.32 25.30 -12.15
CA GLN A 350 -17.62 26.37 -11.20
C GLN A 350 -19.12 26.72 -11.11
N ASN A 351 -19.84 26.75 -12.23
CA ASN A 351 -21.29 27.02 -12.23
C ASN A 351 -22.08 26.05 -11.36
N LYS A 352 -21.65 24.78 -11.24
CA LYS A 352 -22.26 23.80 -10.33
C LYS A 352 -22.07 24.22 -8.88
N VAL A 353 -20.87 24.68 -8.51
CA VAL A 353 -20.55 25.15 -7.15
C VAL A 353 -21.42 26.35 -6.80
N ILE A 354 -21.56 27.30 -7.73
CA ILE A 354 -22.42 28.49 -7.54
C ILE A 354 -23.88 28.09 -7.36
N ALA A 355 -24.38 27.12 -8.17
CA ALA A 355 -25.74 26.62 -8.03
C ALA A 355 -26.00 25.91 -6.68
N GLU A 356 -24.95 25.41 -6.04
CA GLU A 356 -25.00 24.75 -4.72
C GLU A 356 -24.76 25.71 -3.54
N LEU A 357 -24.72 27.03 -3.75
CA LEU A 357 -24.59 28.03 -2.68
C LEU A 357 -25.63 27.90 -1.57
N SER A 358 -26.79 27.31 -1.85
CA SER A 358 -27.81 27.00 -0.84
C SER A 358 -27.33 25.98 0.21
N LYS A 359 -26.28 25.20 -0.09
CA LYS A 359 -25.61 24.26 0.82
C LYS A 359 -24.47 24.92 1.62
N CYS A 360 -24.16 26.19 1.37
CA CYS A 360 -23.12 26.90 2.10
C CYS A 360 -23.48 27.00 3.58
N SER A 361 -22.57 26.57 4.46
CA SER A 361 -22.71 26.77 5.90
C SER A 361 -22.82 28.25 6.24
N LEU A 362 -23.58 28.58 7.28
CA LEU A 362 -23.70 29.95 7.82
C LEU A 362 -22.37 30.50 8.36
N GLN A 363 -21.40 29.64 8.66
CA GLN A 363 -20.07 30.04 9.13
C GLN A 363 -19.11 30.40 7.99
N LEU A 364 -19.39 29.94 6.76
CA LEU A 364 -18.57 30.25 5.59
C LEU A 364 -19.13 31.43 4.83
N LYS A 365 -18.24 32.31 4.36
CA LYS A 365 -18.63 33.34 3.41
C LYS A 365 -18.94 32.68 2.05
N PRO A 366 -19.97 33.13 1.32
CA PRO A 366 -20.28 32.61 -0.01
C PRO A 366 -19.08 32.61 -0.97
N ALA A 367 -18.22 33.63 -0.89
CA ALA A 367 -16.98 33.71 -1.68
C ALA A 367 -16.01 32.56 -1.37
N GLN A 368 -15.81 32.23 -0.08
CA GLN A 368 -14.94 31.13 0.36
C GLN A 368 -15.49 29.77 -0.10
N PHE A 369 -16.82 29.60 -0.05
CA PHE A 369 -17.48 28.39 -0.54
C PHE A 369 -17.26 28.19 -2.04
N ILE A 370 -17.46 29.25 -2.84
CA ILE A 370 -17.23 29.20 -4.30
C ILE A 370 -15.77 28.92 -4.60
N GLU A 371 -14.86 29.61 -3.94
CA GLU A 371 -13.42 29.46 -4.15
C GLU A 371 -12.94 28.05 -3.81
N PHE A 372 -13.30 27.53 -2.63
CA PHE A 372 -12.97 26.17 -2.23
C PHE A 372 -13.55 25.14 -3.21
N GLY A 373 -14.84 25.26 -3.55
CA GLY A 373 -15.52 24.31 -4.42
C GLY A 373 -15.00 24.35 -5.87
N SER A 374 -14.48 25.50 -6.31
CA SER A 374 -14.02 25.72 -7.69
C SER A 374 -12.51 25.61 -7.85
N PHE A 375 -11.74 25.49 -6.77
CA PHE A 375 -10.27 25.47 -6.81
C PHE A 375 -9.70 24.42 -7.76
N ARG A 376 -10.35 23.24 -7.83
CA ARG A 376 -9.94 22.12 -8.70
C ARG A 376 -10.73 22.03 -10.00
N SER A 377 -11.55 23.03 -10.33
CA SER A 377 -12.30 23.07 -11.60
C SER A 377 -11.35 23.20 -12.78
N GLY A 378 -11.10 22.09 -13.48
CA GLY A 378 -10.12 22.00 -14.55
C GLY A 378 -8.72 21.67 -14.02
N HIS A 379 -8.20 20.50 -14.39
CA HIS A 379 -6.93 19.98 -13.87
C HIS A 379 -5.72 20.88 -14.19
N ARG A 380 -5.76 21.65 -15.30
CA ARG A 380 -4.71 22.61 -15.71
C ARG A 380 -4.80 23.98 -15.02
N LEU A 381 -5.92 24.29 -14.36
CA LEU A 381 -6.16 25.61 -13.75
C LEU A 381 -5.77 25.67 -12.28
N GLN A 382 -5.46 24.55 -11.64
CA GLN A 382 -5.18 24.47 -10.21
C GLN A 382 -4.08 25.45 -9.75
N TRP A 383 -3.00 25.59 -10.54
CA TRP A 383 -1.92 26.53 -10.23
C TRP A 383 -2.32 28.00 -10.39
N TRP A 384 -3.13 28.31 -11.41
CA TRP A 384 -3.68 29.64 -11.60
C TRP A 384 -4.62 30.01 -10.46
N ASN A 385 -5.48 29.08 -10.04
CA ASN A 385 -6.38 29.27 -8.91
C ASN A 385 -5.60 29.46 -7.59
N LEU A 386 -4.49 28.73 -7.40
CA LEU A 386 -3.60 28.95 -6.25
C LEU A 386 -2.97 30.35 -6.29
N LEU A 387 -2.47 30.79 -7.44
CA LEU A 387 -1.89 32.12 -7.59
C LEU A 387 -2.94 33.21 -7.31
N SER A 388 -4.19 33.02 -7.76
CA SER A 388 -5.29 33.92 -7.45
C SER A 388 -5.61 33.98 -5.95
N ILE A 389 -5.66 32.83 -5.25
CA ILE A 389 -5.85 32.78 -3.78
C ILE A 389 -4.74 33.55 -3.07
N LEU A 390 -3.49 33.33 -3.47
CA LEU A 390 -2.34 34.01 -2.88
C LEU A 390 -2.32 35.52 -3.17
N GLU A 391 -2.94 35.95 -4.27
CA GLU A 391 -2.99 37.37 -4.64
C GLU A 391 -4.13 38.13 -3.99
N LEU A 392 -5.28 37.50 -3.84
CA LEU A 392 -6.50 38.13 -3.34
C LEU A 392 -6.70 37.96 -1.83
N ASP A 393 -5.91 37.12 -1.18
CA ASP A 393 -6.05 36.72 0.24
C ASP A 393 -7.49 36.28 0.57
N SER A 394 -8.12 35.60 -0.39
CA SER A 394 -9.54 35.29 -0.43
C SER A 394 -9.94 34.08 0.44
N SER A 395 -8.97 33.20 0.75
CA SER A 395 -9.15 32.02 1.61
C SER A 395 -8.05 31.88 2.65
N SER A 396 -8.43 31.48 3.87
CA SER A 396 -7.48 31.25 4.96
C SER A 396 -6.76 29.92 4.76
N MET A 397 -5.51 29.97 4.33
CA MET A 397 -4.62 28.80 4.26
C MET A 397 -4.20 28.27 5.64
N ASN A 398 -4.66 28.91 6.73
CA ASN A 398 -4.46 28.43 8.10
C ASN A 398 -5.61 27.51 8.58
N GLU A 399 -6.56 27.16 7.71
CA GLU A 399 -7.63 26.19 7.99
C GLU A 399 -7.28 24.81 7.42
N GLU A 400 -7.51 23.75 8.21
CA GLU A 400 -7.11 22.38 7.82
C GLU A 400 -7.80 21.91 6.53
N SER A 401 -9.10 22.21 6.35
CA SER A 401 -9.83 21.84 5.13
C SER A 401 -9.21 22.46 3.87
N VAL A 402 -8.76 23.72 3.95
CA VAL A 402 -8.09 24.43 2.86
C VAL A 402 -6.70 23.85 2.62
N ALA A 403 -5.95 23.55 3.69
CA ALA A 403 -4.65 22.89 3.59
C ALA A 403 -4.75 21.49 2.94
N ILE A 404 -5.80 20.72 3.26
CA ILE A 404 -6.10 19.43 2.62
C ILE A 404 -6.35 19.61 1.13
N LEU A 405 -7.21 20.58 0.75
CA LEU A 405 -7.56 20.87 -0.64
C LEU A 405 -6.30 21.23 -1.46
N ILE A 406 -5.50 22.18 -0.96
CA ILE A 406 -4.26 22.62 -1.62
C ILE A 406 -3.29 21.45 -1.70
N THR A 407 -2.97 20.79 -0.58
CA THR A 407 -2.02 19.68 -0.55
C THR A 407 -2.42 18.58 -1.53
N HIS A 408 -3.69 18.18 -1.54
CA HIS A 408 -4.16 17.14 -2.44
C HIS A 408 -4.09 17.56 -3.90
N ALA A 409 -4.52 18.78 -4.25
CA ALA A 409 -4.45 19.28 -5.62
C ALA A 409 -3.02 19.37 -6.15
N LEU A 410 -2.06 19.72 -5.30
CA LEU A 410 -0.67 19.90 -5.68
C LEU A 410 0.10 18.58 -5.78
N LEU A 411 -0.26 17.58 -4.98
CA LEU A 411 0.46 16.31 -4.91
C LEU A 411 -0.19 15.18 -5.72
N GLN A 412 -1.49 15.25 -6.03
CA GLN A 412 -2.12 14.32 -6.96
C GLN A 412 -1.49 14.46 -8.35
N TYR A 413 -1.18 13.34 -8.99
CA TYR A 413 -0.48 13.31 -10.27
C TYR A 413 -1.33 13.92 -11.39
N GLY A 414 -2.59 13.52 -11.51
CA GLY A 414 -3.53 14.08 -12.48
C GLY A 414 -3.41 13.47 -13.88
N PRO A 415 -4.20 13.99 -14.85
CA PRO A 415 -4.37 13.37 -16.16
C PRO A 415 -3.09 13.20 -16.96
N MET A 416 -2.98 12.05 -17.62
CA MET A 416 -1.81 11.68 -18.40
C MET A 416 -2.12 11.65 -19.90
N THR A 417 -1.48 12.53 -20.67
CA THR A 417 -1.55 12.45 -22.13
C THR A 417 -0.83 11.21 -22.67
N MET A 418 -1.42 10.63 -23.72
CA MET A 418 -0.82 9.53 -24.46
C MET A 418 0.38 10.00 -25.28
N ASN A 419 0.32 11.21 -25.85
CA ASN A 419 1.37 11.78 -26.67
C ASN A 419 2.39 12.53 -25.79
N ARG A 420 3.63 12.01 -25.73
CA ARG A 420 4.71 12.61 -24.95
C ARG A 420 5.22 13.93 -25.55
N GLU A 421 5.10 14.11 -26.86
CA GLU A 421 5.68 15.25 -27.59
C GLU A 421 4.93 16.56 -27.29
N THR A 422 3.71 16.49 -26.76
CA THR A 422 2.93 17.66 -26.38
C THR A 422 3.34 18.25 -25.02
N LEU A 423 4.19 17.56 -24.27
CA LEU A 423 4.63 17.97 -22.93
C LEU A 423 6.07 18.48 -22.96
N ILE A 424 6.38 19.47 -22.13
CA ILE A 424 7.77 19.97 -21.97
C ILE A 424 8.65 18.86 -21.38
N TYR A 425 8.18 18.24 -20.29
CA TYR A 425 8.78 17.03 -19.72
C TYR A 425 7.77 15.87 -19.72
N PRO A 426 8.08 14.71 -20.34
CA PRO A 426 7.14 13.60 -20.45
C PRO A 426 6.67 12.98 -19.12
N TRP A 427 7.48 13.09 -18.07
CA TRP A 427 7.15 12.58 -16.73
C TRP A 427 6.27 13.53 -15.92
N CYS A 428 6.17 14.80 -16.34
CA CYS A 428 5.35 15.81 -15.69
C CYS A 428 3.95 15.80 -16.34
N PRO A 429 2.86 15.54 -15.60
CA PRO A 429 1.52 15.47 -16.17
C PRO A 429 0.96 16.87 -16.45
N GLU A 430 -0.14 16.94 -17.20
CA GLU A 430 -0.72 18.20 -17.70
C GLU A 430 -1.09 19.18 -16.57
N SER A 431 -1.51 18.64 -15.42
CA SER A 431 -1.83 19.40 -14.21
C SER A 431 -0.67 20.21 -13.64
N HIS A 432 0.58 19.88 -13.98
CA HIS A 432 1.76 20.51 -13.40
C HIS A 432 2.68 21.19 -14.43
N GLN A 433 2.33 21.16 -15.72
CA GLN A 433 3.14 21.78 -16.78
C GLN A 433 3.36 23.28 -16.56
N GLN A 434 2.42 23.98 -15.91
CA GLN A 434 2.55 25.41 -15.61
C GLN A 434 3.78 25.76 -14.76
N LEU A 435 4.29 24.82 -13.95
CA LEU A 435 5.51 25.01 -13.16
C LEU A 435 6.80 24.96 -13.99
N LEU A 436 6.71 24.63 -15.27
CA LEU A 436 7.81 24.64 -16.22
C LEU A 436 7.92 25.98 -16.97
N ASP A 437 7.02 26.92 -16.68
CA ASP A 437 7.11 28.31 -17.10
C ASP A 437 7.83 29.12 -16.01
N ASP A 438 9.04 29.57 -16.33
CA ASP A 438 9.89 30.34 -15.42
C ASP A 438 9.26 31.66 -14.97
N HIS A 439 8.48 32.33 -15.84
CA HIS A 439 7.82 33.59 -15.48
C HIS A 439 6.70 33.35 -14.48
N PHE A 440 5.91 32.29 -14.70
CA PHE A 440 4.89 31.88 -13.73
C PHE A 440 5.50 31.52 -12.38
N VAL A 441 6.61 30.78 -12.37
CA VAL A 441 7.31 30.40 -11.13
C VAL A 441 7.83 31.63 -10.40
N ASP A 442 8.38 32.62 -11.11
CA ASP A 442 8.82 33.89 -10.50
C ASP A 442 7.65 34.62 -9.81
N GLU A 443 6.50 34.76 -10.48
CA GLU A 443 5.32 35.39 -9.89
C GLU A 443 4.84 34.65 -8.64
N LEU A 444 4.87 33.31 -8.67
CA LEU A 444 4.48 32.48 -7.53
C LEU A 444 5.45 32.65 -6.35
N ILE A 445 6.76 32.70 -6.59
CA ILE A 445 7.77 32.95 -5.55
C ILE A 445 7.50 34.27 -4.86
N VAL A 446 7.24 35.35 -5.61
CA VAL A 446 6.97 36.68 -5.05
C VAL A 446 5.77 36.65 -4.09
N ARG A 447 4.68 35.96 -4.45
CA ARG A 447 3.49 35.85 -3.58
C ARG A 447 3.77 35.01 -2.34
N LEU A 448 4.47 33.89 -2.48
CA LEU A 448 4.82 33.03 -1.35
C LEU A 448 5.74 33.75 -0.36
N GLU A 449 6.70 34.54 -0.86
CA GLU A 449 7.57 35.35 -0.01
C GLU A 449 6.81 36.45 0.74
N ARG A 450 5.83 37.10 0.08
CA ARG A 450 4.94 38.07 0.74
C ARG A 450 4.19 37.41 1.90
N HIS A 451 3.49 36.30 1.63
CA HIS A 451 2.72 35.56 2.64
C HIS A 451 3.59 35.06 3.80
N LEU A 452 4.79 34.55 3.51
CA LEU A 452 5.73 34.10 4.54
C LEU A 452 6.20 35.26 5.43
N LYS A 453 6.45 36.43 4.84
CA LYS A 453 6.84 37.64 5.57
C LYS A 453 5.71 38.16 6.45
N ASP A 454 4.49 38.18 5.94
CA ASP A 454 3.32 38.67 6.67
C ASP A 454 2.99 37.80 7.88
N CYS A 455 3.25 36.49 7.80
CA CYS A 455 3.02 35.58 8.92
C CYS A 455 4.21 35.48 9.89
N GLU A 456 5.42 35.95 9.54
CA GLU A 456 6.67 35.72 10.29
C GLU A 456 6.59 36.06 11.79
N CYS A 457 5.78 37.05 12.17
CA CYS A 457 5.63 37.48 13.56
C CYS A 457 4.44 36.81 14.30
N ASN A 458 3.70 35.91 13.64
CA ASN A 458 2.51 35.27 14.18
C ASN A 458 2.57 33.74 14.05
N TRP A 459 3.17 33.11 15.06
CA TRP A 459 3.28 31.65 15.16
C TRP A 459 1.94 30.91 15.32
N GLN A 460 0.80 31.62 15.44
CA GLN A 460 -0.53 31.00 15.37
C GLN A 460 -0.89 30.53 13.95
N ASN A 461 -0.13 30.98 12.95
CA ASN A 461 -0.29 30.61 11.54
C ASN A 461 0.58 29.39 11.16
N ASP A 462 0.59 28.36 12.01
CA ASP A 462 1.38 27.14 11.82
C ASP A 462 0.95 26.33 10.60
N LEU A 463 -0.36 26.19 10.34
CA LEU A 463 -0.85 25.50 9.14
C LEU A 463 -0.55 26.27 7.85
N LEU A 464 -0.51 27.61 7.91
CA LEU A 464 -0.06 28.41 6.78
C LEU A 464 1.40 28.10 6.42
N LEU A 465 2.30 28.03 7.41
CA LEU A 465 3.71 27.67 7.18
C LEU A 465 3.86 26.27 6.58
N VAL A 466 3.09 25.30 7.09
CA VAL A 466 3.02 23.94 6.51
C VAL A 466 2.62 24.02 5.03
N THR A 467 1.55 24.76 4.71
CA THR A 467 1.01 24.85 3.36
C THR A 467 1.98 25.56 2.41
N ILE A 468 2.58 26.69 2.81
CA ILE A 468 3.62 27.39 2.04
C ILE A 468 4.81 26.45 1.78
N THR A 469 5.23 25.68 2.78
CA THR A 469 6.35 24.75 2.64
C THR A 469 6.03 23.64 1.64
N ILE A 470 4.82 23.06 1.69
CA ILE A 470 4.37 22.05 0.73
C ILE A 470 4.33 22.63 -0.70
N ILE A 471 3.81 23.85 -0.88
CA ILE A 471 3.81 24.54 -2.17
C ILE A 471 5.25 24.71 -2.66
N ALA A 472 6.13 25.29 -1.83
CA ALA A 472 7.52 25.55 -2.19
C ALA A 472 8.27 24.26 -2.56
N MET A 473 8.11 23.19 -1.78
CA MET A 473 8.72 21.90 -2.10
C MET A 473 8.18 21.30 -3.40
N ARG A 474 6.88 21.45 -3.69
CA ARG A 474 6.29 20.96 -4.94
C ARG A 474 6.82 21.73 -6.15
N VAL A 475 6.91 23.06 -6.05
CA VAL A 475 7.49 23.90 -7.11
C VAL A 475 8.95 23.52 -7.33
N PHE A 476 9.75 23.39 -6.26
CA PHE A 476 11.14 22.95 -6.33
C PHE A 476 11.31 21.60 -7.04
N THR A 477 10.40 20.66 -6.80
CA THR A 477 10.43 19.30 -7.38
C THR A 477 10.27 19.31 -8.91
N ILE A 478 9.53 20.29 -9.45
CA ILE A 478 9.08 20.28 -10.85
C ILE A 478 9.74 21.37 -11.69
N CYS A 479 10.01 22.55 -11.13
CA CYS A 479 10.47 23.71 -11.89
C CYS A 479 11.76 23.44 -12.67
N ASN A 480 12.01 24.27 -13.68
CA ASN A 480 13.25 24.20 -14.44
C ASN A 480 14.49 24.42 -13.55
N SER A 481 15.63 23.90 -14.01
CA SER A 481 16.92 24.09 -13.33
C SER A 481 17.30 25.56 -13.17
N THR A 482 16.82 26.43 -14.06
CA THR A 482 16.99 27.90 -14.01
C THR A 482 16.41 28.55 -12.76
N ARG A 483 15.40 27.93 -12.12
CA ARG A 483 14.71 28.48 -10.94
C ARG A 483 14.98 27.75 -9.63
N LYS A 484 15.76 26.65 -9.67
CA LYS A 484 16.08 25.86 -8.47
C LYS A 484 16.72 26.69 -7.35
N ASN A 485 17.62 27.62 -7.68
CA ASN A 485 18.29 28.45 -6.67
C ASN A 485 17.33 29.42 -5.96
N GLN A 486 16.42 30.09 -6.68
CA GLN A 486 15.40 30.93 -6.03
C GLN A 486 14.49 30.09 -5.13
N MET A 487 14.10 28.90 -5.60
CA MET A 487 13.28 27.98 -4.79
C MET A 487 14.02 27.49 -3.54
N ILE A 488 15.31 27.14 -3.63
CA ILE A 488 16.13 26.79 -2.47
C ILE A 488 16.13 27.93 -1.45
N ASN A 489 16.30 29.18 -1.90
CA ASN A 489 16.28 30.34 -1.00
C ASN A 489 14.93 30.48 -0.29
N LEU A 490 13.80 30.31 -1.02
CA LEU A 490 12.46 30.34 -0.42
C LEU A 490 12.27 29.20 0.60
N VAL A 491 12.72 27.99 0.28
CA VAL A 491 12.65 26.82 1.16
C VAL A 491 13.47 27.02 2.44
N ILE A 492 14.67 27.61 2.33
CA ILE A 492 15.50 27.99 3.49
C ILE A 492 14.81 29.07 4.32
N LYS A 493 14.19 30.08 3.69
CA LYS A 493 13.39 31.09 4.42
C LYS A 493 12.26 30.43 5.22
N CYS A 494 11.53 29.48 4.64
CA CYS A 494 10.48 28.74 5.36
C CYS A 494 11.04 28.04 6.61
N ARG A 495 12.20 27.38 6.49
CA ARG A 495 12.88 26.74 7.63
C ARG A 495 13.26 27.75 8.71
N ASN A 496 13.86 28.88 8.32
CA ASN A 496 14.29 29.91 9.27
C ASN A 496 13.12 30.51 10.06
N VAL A 497 11.96 30.73 9.40
CA VAL A 497 10.75 31.19 10.09
C VAL A 497 10.28 30.14 11.10
N GLY A 498 10.23 28.86 10.71
CA GLY A 498 9.83 27.80 11.62
C GLY A 498 10.79 27.61 12.80
N ASP A 499 12.11 27.69 12.57
CA ASP A 499 13.12 27.61 13.64
C ASP A 499 12.95 28.75 14.65
N LYS A 500 12.73 29.99 14.17
CA LYS A 500 12.41 31.16 15.00
C LYS A 500 11.14 30.93 15.82
N TRP A 501 10.09 30.36 15.23
CA TRP A 501 8.85 30.07 15.96
C TRP A 501 9.03 28.97 17.00
N ILE A 502 9.75 27.89 16.68
CA ILE A 502 10.07 26.83 17.63
C ILE A 502 10.80 27.41 18.84
N GLN A 503 11.77 28.31 18.61
CA GLN A 503 12.48 29.00 19.68
C GLN A 503 11.52 29.84 20.55
N LEU A 504 10.72 30.73 19.95
CA LEU A 504 9.78 31.59 20.68
C LEU A 504 8.73 30.80 21.48
N ILE A 505 8.21 29.72 20.91
CA ILE A 505 7.25 28.84 21.61
C ILE A 505 7.95 28.08 22.74
N SER A 506 9.18 27.62 22.52
CA SER A 506 9.96 26.95 23.57
C SER A 506 10.24 27.89 24.74
N GLU A 507 10.61 29.15 24.49
CA GLU A 507 10.78 30.19 25.51
C GLU A 507 9.45 30.46 26.25
N SER A 508 8.32 30.43 25.54
CA SER A 508 6.99 30.60 26.13
C SER A 508 6.60 29.43 27.06
N ILE A 509 6.92 28.19 26.69
CA ILE A 509 6.75 27.00 27.55
C ILE A 509 7.65 27.09 28.79
N GLN A 510 8.81 27.72 28.67
CA GLN A 510 9.76 27.85 29.77
C GLN A 510 9.37 28.93 30.80
N ASN A 511 8.49 29.86 30.46
CA ASN A 511 8.08 30.94 31.35
C ASN A 511 7.04 30.47 32.41
N PRO A 512 7.34 30.61 33.72
CA PRO A 512 6.61 29.95 34.82
C PRO A 512 5.23 30.53 35.15
N SER A 513 4.73 31.52 34.40
CA SER A 513 3.41 32.12 34.63
C SER A 513 2.24 31.24 34.17
N SER A 514 2.49 30.18 33.39
CA SER A 514 1.47 29.26 32.91
C SER A 514 1.48 27.95 33.72
N SER A 515 0.74 27.87 34.83
CA SER A 515 0.51 26.60 35.55
C SER A 515 -0.49 25.65 34.86
N ASP A 516 -0.80 25.92 33.59
CA ASP A 516 -1.85 25.24 32.83
C ASP A 516 -1.24 24.18 31.90
N SER A 517 -1.33 22.92 32.31
CA SER A 517 -0.81 21.77 31.57
C SER A 517 -1.45 21.63 30.19
N ASP A 518 -2.71 22.04 30.01
CA ASP A 518 -3.40 21.93 28.71
C ASP A 518 -2.85 22.94 27.70
N LYS A 519 -2.55 24.16 28.15
CA LYS A 519 -1.91 25.18 27.30
C LYS A 519 -0.51 24.78 26.87
N MET A 520 0.27 24.15 27.75
CA MET A 520 1.60 23.64 27.39
C MET A 520 1.52 22.57 26.30
N ASP A 521 0.59 21.63 26.42
CA ASP A 521 0.42 20.57 25.41
C ASP A 521 0.03 21.15 24.04
N ILE A 522 -0.83 22.19 23.99
CA ILE A 522 -1.15 22.91 22.74
C ILE A 522 0.10 23.54 22.12
N LEU A 523 0.96 24.19 22.93
CA LEU A 523 2.19 24.79 22.42
C LEU A 523 3.19 23.73 21.92
N ARG A 524 3.27 22.57 22.58
CA ARG A 524 4.08 21.42 22.12
C ARG A 524 3.57 20.87 20.79
N ASP A 525 2.25 20.73 20.65
CA ASP A 525 1.64 20.29 19.38
C ASP A 525 1.99 21.26 18.24
N LYS A 526 2.00 22.58 18.50
CA LYS A 526 2.46 23.58 17.52
C LYS A 526 3.93 23.43 17.14
N ILE A 527 4.83 23.18 18.11
CA ILE A 527 6.25 22.90 17.83
C ILE A 527 6.36 21.68 16.90
N VAL A 528 5.56 20.63 17.12
CA VAL A 528 5.55 19.44 16.26
C VAL A 528 5.08 19.80 14.85
N ILE A 529 3.98 20.54 14.70
CA ILE A 529 3.45 20.95 13.38
C ILE A 529 4.48 21.78 12.60
N ILE A 530 5.04 22.81 13.24
CA ILE A 530 6.07 23.69 12.65
C ILE A 530 7.32 22.89 12.30
N GLY A 531 7.77 22.03 13.22
CA GLY A 531 8.96 21.22 13.00
C GLY A 531 8.80 20.26 11.83
N VAL A 532 7.61 19.70 11.65
CA VAL A 532 7.31 18.85 10.48
C VAL A 532 7.39 19.66 9.18
N ALA A 533 6.88 20.89 9.15
CA ALA A 533 7.06 21.78 7.98
C ALA A 533 8.55 21.98 7.69
N CYS A 534 9.34 22.34 8.70
CA CYS A 534 10.80 22.49 8.56
C CYS A 534 11.48 21.20 8.07
N LEU A 535 11.05 20.01 8.53
CA LEU A 535 11.65 18.74 8.09
C LEU A 535 11.40 18.47 6.61
N LEU A 536 10.24 18.83 6.06
CA LEU A 536 9.95 18.65 4.64
C LEU A 536 10.96 19.37 3.73
N THR A 537 11.51 20.50 4.20
CA THR A 537 12.51 21.28 3.46
C THR A 537 13.79 20.51 3.16
N PHE A 538 14.13 19.49 3.95
CA PHE A 538 15.33 18.68 3.74
C PHE A 538 15.23 17.73 2.53
N SER A 539 14.04 17.54 1.97
CA SER A 539 13.87 16.77 0.74
C SER A 539 14.64 17.37 -0.44
N MET A 540 14.98 18.66 -0.41
CA MET A 540 15.79 19.31 -1.45
C MET A 540 17.21 18.73 -1.61
N TYR A 541 17.71 18.04 -0.58
CA TYR A 541 19.01 17.34 -0.58
C TYR A 541 18.94 15.91 -1.11
N THR A 542 17.74 15.38 -1.36
CA THR A 542 17.54 14.01 -1.86
C THR A 542 17.39 13.94 -3.38
N ASP A 543 17.22 15.08 -4.04
CA ASP A 543 17.08 15.16 -5.49
C ASP A 543 18.46 15.02 -6.17
N TYR A 544 18.71 13.88 -6.80
CA TYR A 544 19.96 13.60 -7.55
C TYR A 544 20.21 14.58 -8.71
N SER A 545 19.18 15.28 -9.20
CA SER A 545 19.32 16.31 -10.22
C SER A 545 19.73 17.68 -9.64
N ASN A 546 20.02 17.73 -8.33
CA ASN A 546 20.50 18.92 -7.64
C ASN A 546 21.99 18.78 -7.31
N SER A 547 22.75 19.87 -7.47
CA SER A 547 24.16 19.96 -7.07
C SER A 547 24.35 20.45 -5.63
N PHE A 548 23.27 20.78 -4.93
CA PHE A 548 23.33 21.36 -3.59
C PHE A 548 23.72 20.30 -2.54
N ALA A 549 24.94 20.40 -2.04
CA ALA A 549 25.48 19.47 -1.06
C ALA A 549 24.96 19.74 0.35
N LEU A 550 24.72 18.67 1.10
CA LEU A 550 24.39 18.72 2.51
C LEU A 550 25.64 19.13 3.31
N SER A 551 25.58 20.24 4.05
CA SER A 551 26.68 20.71 4.91
C SER A 551 26.59 20.17 6.35
N ASN A 552 27.65 20.31 7.13
CA ASN A 552 27.69 19.93 8.54
C ASN A 552 26.62 20.68 9.36
N GLU A 553 26.47 21.99 9.16
CA GLU A 553 25.46 22.83 9.82
C GLU A 553 24.04 22.35 9.50
N ASN A 554 23.78 21.92 8.26
CA ASN A 554 22.49 21.37 7.89
C ASN A 554 22.18 20.07 8.62
N VAL A 555 23.17 19.20 8.84
CA VAL A 555 22.97 17.97 9.63
C VAL A 555 22.69 18.31 11.09
N ILE A 556 23.39 19.28 11.68
CA ILE A 556 23.13 19.71 13.07
C ILE A 556 21.72 20.29 13.19
N SER A 557 21.30 21.14 12.25
CA SER A 557 19.93 21.68 12.17
C SER A 557 18.91 20.55 12.04
N LEU A 558 19.14 19.58 11.15
CA LEU A 558 18.27 18.40 10.98
C LEU A 558 18.12 17.61 12.29
N LEU A 559 19.24 17.28 12.95
CA LEU A 559 19.26 16.52 14.20
C LEU A 559 18.56 17.28 15.34
N THR A 560 18.80 18.58 15.45
CA THR A 560 18.13 19.46 16.42
C THR A 560 16.63 19.46 16.22
N LEU A 561 16.19 19.57 14.96
CA LEU A 561 14.79 19.62 14.60
C LEU A 561 14.07 18.29 14.88
N VAL A 562 14.61 17.17 14.39
CA VAL A 562 13.99 15.85 14.59
C VAL A 562 13.96 15.47 16.07
N THR A 563 15.00 15.83 16.84
CA THR A 563 15.04 15.58 18.28
C THR A 563 14.04 16.46 19.03
N THR A 564 13.92 17.73 18.66
CA THR A 564 12.91 18.64 19.24
C THR A 564 11.48 18.14 19.00
N ILE A 565 11.21 17.63 17.80
CA ILE A 565 9.91 17.04 17.46
C ILE A 565 9.64 15.79 18.30
N HIS A 566 10.63 14.89 18.42
CA HIS A 566 10.51 13.68 19.22
C HIS A 566 10.27 13.97 20.71
N ASP A 567 11.06 14.88 21.28
CA ASP A 567 10.95 15.28 22.69
C ASP A 567 9.57 15.88 23.00
N ASN A 568 9.06 16.79 22.16
CA ASN A 568 7.76 17.41 22.38
C ASN A 568 6.59 16.44 22.21
N MET A 569 6.71 15.45 21.32
CA MET A 569 5.74 14.34 21.24
C MET A 569 5.76 13.46 22.50
N ASN A 570 6.95 13.15 23.04
CA ASN A 570 7.07 12.32 24.24
C ASN A 570 6.57 13.03 25.51
N LEU A 571 6.76 14.35 25.58
CA LEU A 571 6.37 15.17 26.74
C LEU A 571 4.89 15.58 26.72
N SER A 572 4.18 15.38 25.60
CA SER A 572 2.74 15.63 25.53
C SER A 572 1.96 14.54 26.28
N LYS A 573 1.12 14.92 27.26
CA LYS A 573 0.35 13.97 28.09
C LYS A 573 -0.80 13.34 27.32
N LYS A 574 -1.36 14.07 26.35
CA LYS A 574 -2.35 13.55 25.42
C LYS A 574 -1.58 12.81 24.34
N LYS A 575 -1.67 11.47 24.29
CA LYS A 575 -1.33 10.75 23.05
C LYS A 575 -2.15 11.39 21.95
N THR A 576 -1.48 12.16 21.10
CA THR A 576 -2.04 13.27 20.31
C THR A 576 -3.33 12.87 19.59
N ASN A 577 -4.41 13.64 19.81
CA ASN A 577 -5.59 13.64 18.93
C ASN A 577 -5.24 14.38 17.63
N MET A 578 -4.17 13.95 16.96
CA MET A 578 -3.71 14.57 15.73
C MET A 578 -4.63 14.19 14.58
N SER A 579 -4.99 15.18 13.76
CA SER A 579 -5.81 14.97 12.58
C SER A 579 -5.16 14.00 11.59
N ILE A 580 -5.98 13.38 10.75
CA ILE A 580 -5.51 12.46 9.70
C ILE A 580 -4.58 13.20 8.74
N PHE A 581 -4.91 14.44 8.40
CA PHE A 581 -4.08 15.30 7.56
C PHE A 581 -2.68 15.45 8.15
N MET A 582 -2.57 15.93 9.39
CA MET A 582 -1.26 16.18 10.00
C MET A 582 -0.44 14.89 10.19
N ARG A 583 -1.09 13.77 10.51
CA ARG A 583 -0.44 12.45 10.56
C ARG A 583 0.17 12.04 9.22
N ASN A 584 -0.50 12.34 8.11
CA ASN A 584 0.02 12.04 6.77
C ASN A 584 1.19 12.94 6.39
N ILE A 585 1.19 14.21 6.81
CA ILE A 585 2.33 15.12 6.63
C ILE A 585 3.52 14.67 7.49
N MET A 586 3.30 14.25 8.74
CA MET A 586 4.36 13.66 9.58
C MET A 586 4.99 12.41 8.96
N ARG A 587 4.17 11.49 8.45
CA ARG A 587 4.69 10.33 7.72
C ARG A 587 5.51 10.75 6.50
N SER A 588 5.19 11.89 5.89
CA SER A 588 5.97 12.45 4.79
C SER A 588 7.34 12.97 5.27
N SER A 589 7.42 13.63 6.43
CA SER A 589 8.71 14.06 6.99
C SER A 589 9.57 12.87 7.46
N GLU A 590 8.97 11.82 8.04
CA GLU A 590 9.67 10.57 8.36
C GLU A 590 10.31 9.94 7.11
N ARG A 591 9.61 9.97 5.97
CA ARG A 591 10.15 9.51 4.69
C ARG A 591 11.31 10.36 4.21
N VAL A 592 11.29 11.68 4.42
CA VAL A 592 12.43 12.55 4.11
C VAL A 592 13.66 12.11 4.92
N LEU A 593 13.49 11.79 6.21
CA LEU A 593 14.58 11.30 7.06
C LEU A 593 15.16 9.99 6.52
N VAL A 594 14.33 9.03 6.14
CA VAL A 594 14.80 7.76 5.54
C VAL A 594 15.56 8.01 4.23
N SER A 595 15.05 8.90 3.37
CA SER A 595 15.66 9.19 2.07
C SER A 595 17.00 9.94 2.18
N ILE A 596 17.15 10.86 3.15
CA ILE A 596 18.39 11.63 3.35
C ILE A 596 19.43 10.88 4.18
N HIS A 597 19.02 9.85 4.94
CA HIS A 597 19.88 9.15 5.88
C HIS A 597 21.18 8.57 5.28
N PRO A 598 21.20 7.98 4.06
CA PRO A 598 22.45 7.52 3.45
C PRO A 598 23.48 8.65 3.32
N THR A 599 23.06 9.82 2.84
CA THR A 599 23.90 11.01 2.71
C THR A 599 24.38 11.53 4.07
N VAL A 600 23.51 11.52 5.09
CA VAL A 600 23.88 11.89 6.47
C VAL A 600 24.92 10.91 7.03
N SER A 601 24.71 9.59 6.88
CA SER A 601 25.63 8.56 7.37
C SER A 601 27.02 8.72 6.73
N GLU A 602 27.07 8.95 5.42
CA GLU A 602 28.33 9.18 4.69
C GLU A 602 29.05 10.43 5.20
N LEU A 603 28.32 11.53 5.44
CA LEU A 603 28.92 12.78 5.93
C LEU A 603 29.42 12.65 7.37
N LEU A 604 28.68 11.95 8.23
CA LEU A 604 29.09 11.64 9.60
C LEU A 604 30.39 10.82 9.61
N GLU A 605 30.48 9.78 8.78
CA GLU A 605 31.68 8.95 8.65
C GLU A 605 32.89 9.75 8.13
N LYS A 606 32.70 10.59 7.10
CA LYS A 606 33.76 11.44 6.54
C LYS A 606 34.34 12.44 7.53
N ASN A 607 33.51 12.99 8.40
CA ASN A 607 33.93 13.95 9.43
C ASN A 607 34.32 13.27 10.76
N SER A 608 34.58 11.96 10.76
CA SER A 608 34.91 11.21 12.00
C SER A 608 33.91 11.46 13.13
N TYR A 609 32.63 11.67 12.77
CA TYR A 609 31.51 11.94 13.68
C TYR A 609 31.60 13.24 14.50
N GLU A 610 32.47 14.20 14.14
CA GLU A 610 32.58 15.48 14.85
C GLU A 610 31.25 16.27 14.88
N ILE A 611 30.43 16.12 13.84
CA ILE A 611 29.08 16.71 13.75
C ILE A 611 28.20 16.29 14.93
N LEU A 612 28.33 15.05 15.43
CA LEU A 612 27.56 14.58 16.59
C LEU A 612 28.03 15.24 17.88
N ASN A 613 29.32 15.56 18.00
CA ASN A 613 29.85 16.34 19.12
C ASN A 613 29.26 17.77 19.12
N GLU A 614 29.22 18.41 17.95
CA GLU A 614 28.64 19.76 17.82
C GLU A 614 27.15 19.77 18.13
N PHE A 615 26.39 18.79 17.62
CA PHE A 615 24.98 18.61 17.97
C PHE A 615 24.76 18.38 19.47
N CYS A 616 25.53 17.49 20.11
CA CYS A 616 25.39 17.28 21.55
C CYS A 616 25.74 18.53 22.35
N ALA A 617 26.73 19.31 21.90
CA ALA A 617 27.12 20.55 22.57
C ALA A 617 26.03 21.61 22.47
N SER A 618 25.32 21.70 21.34
CA SER A 618 24.22 22.64 21.16
C SER A 618 22.94 22.19 21.87
N TYR A 619 22.63 20.89 21.86
CA TYR A 619 21.36 20.36 22.34
C TYR A 619 21.33 20.01 23.83
N TRP A 620 22.46 19.59 24.42
CA TRP A 620 22.53 19.16 25.82
C TRP A 620 23.18 20.22 26.72
N ALA A 621 22.37 20.94 27.50
CA ALA A 621 22.80 22.09 28.30
C ALA A 621 23.94 21.81 29.31
N VAL A 622 24.10 20.56 29.78
CA VAL A 622 25.21 20.18 30.68
C VAL A 622 26.57 20.42 30.03
N ILE A 623 26.65 20.27 28.71
CA ILE A 623 27.90 20.35 27.97
C ILE A 623 28.25 21.80 27.62
N GLN A 624 27.25 22.66 27.37
CA GLN A 624 27.49 24.08 27.06
C GLN A 624 28.39 24.76 28.12
N ASN A 625 28.29 24.32 29.38
CA ASN A 625 29.06 24.86 30.50
C ASN A 625 30.45 24.21 30.71
N LYS A 626 30.80 23.13 29.99
CA LYS A 626 32.03 22.32 30.21
C LYS A 626 33.03 22.30 29.04
N GLY A 627 32.74 22.94 27.89
CA GLY A 627 33.66 23.03 26.75
C GLY A 627 33.48 21.94 25.68
N LYS A 628 34.47 21.76 24.78
CA LYS A 628 34.37 20.87 23.60
C LYS A 628 34.20 19.40 24.01
N ILE A 629 33.20 18.74 23.43
CA ILE A 629 33.02 17.29 23.51
C ILE A 629 34.08 16.60 22.67
N ASN A 630 34.73 15.59 23.23
CA ASN A 630 35.53 14.64 22.47
C ASN A 630 34.92 13.22 22.59
N GLY A 631 33.69 13.09 22.08
CA GLY A 631 32.91 11.86 22.19
C GLY A 631 33.47 10.79 21.26
N LYS A 632 33.67 9.58 21.78
CA LYS A 632 34.08 8.42 20.97
C LYS A 632 32.85 7.79 20.32
N TRP A 633 32.45 8.32 19.17
CA TRP A 633 31.27 7.85 18.45
C TRP A 633 31.53 6.59 17.64
N LYS A 634 30.51 5.73 17.58
CA LYS A 634 30.45 4.59 16.67
C LYS A 634 29.02 4.39 16.19
N LYS A 635 28.89 4.00 14.92
CA LYS A 635 27.62 3.47 14.39
C LYS A 635 27.32 2.13 15.08
N ARG A 636 26.09 1.95 15.56
CA ARG A 636 25.69 0.76 16.33
C ARG A 636 25.72 -0.50 15.46
N ASN A 637 25.11 -0.44 14.27
CA ASN A 637 25.15 -1.51 13.29
C ASN A 637 25.79 -1.03 11.98
N LYS A 638 26.94 -1.59 11.62
CA LYS A 638 27.67 -1.20 10.40
C LYS A 638 26.96 -1.65 9.11
N HIS A 639 26.15 -2.71 9.17
CA HIS A 639 25.56 -3.35 8.00
C HIS A 639 24.08 -3.00 7.80
N LEU A 640 23.45 -2.34 8.78
CA LEU A 640 22.06 -1.90 8.71
C LEU A 640 21.97 -0.38 8.78
N TYR A 641 21.00 0.18 8.07
CA TYR A 641 20.60 1.58 8.21
C TYR A 641 19.57 1.69 9.35
N ASP A 642 20.03 1.48 10.59
CA ASP A 642 19.18 1.52 11.78
C ASP A 642 19.07 2.92 12.40
N GLY A 643 19.87 3.88 11.93
CA GLY A 643 19.88 5.26 12.41
C GLY A 643 20.68 5.49 13.70
N TRP A 644 21.22 4.44 14.32
CA TRP A 644 21.77 4.52 15.68
C TRP A 644 23.27 4.79 15.74
N TYR A 645 23.63 5.79 16.55
CA TYR A 645 25.00 6.15 16.87
C TYR A 645 25.17 6.20 18.39
N ASP A 646 26.22 5.57 18.88
CA ASP A 646 26.56 5.48 20.29
C ASP A 646 27.86 6.23 20.56
N GLY A 647 27.84 7.07 21.59
CA GLY A 647 28.98 7.83 22.08
C GLY A 647 29.11 7.73 23.59
N GLU A 648 30.24 8.21 24.10
CA GLU A 648 30.51 8.29 25.54
C GLU A 648 31.09 9.67 25.85
N TYR A 649 30.56 10.32 26.88
CA TYR A 649 31.07 11.58 27.41
C TYR A 649 31.23 11.50 28.92
N GLU A 650 32.45 11.72 29.40
CA GLU A 650 32.86 11.41 30.78
C GLU A 650 32.47 9.97 31.14
N SER A 651 31.42 9.80 31.93
CA SER A 651 30.89 8.51 32.38
C SER A 651 29.47 8.24 31.88
N ASN A 652 28.88 9.17 31.10
CA ASN A 652 27.54 9.05 30.55
C ASN A 652 27.59 8.42 29.16
N LYS A 653 26.77 7.38 28.96
CA LYS A 653 26.53 6.79 27.65
C LYS A 653 25.52 7.66 26.90
N ILE A 654 25.84 8.06 25.68
CA ILE A 654 24.96 8.85 24.81
C ILE A 654 24.56 8.00 23.61
N SER A 655 23.28 7.98 23.27
CA SER A 655 22.79 7.30 22.07
C SER A 655 21.85 8.21 21.29
N ILE A 656 22.08 8.29 19.97
CA ILE A 656 21.35 9.12 19.01
C ILE A 656 20.72 8.22 17.95
N ASP A 657 19.41 8.31 17.74
CA ASP A 657 18.71 7.77 16.57
C ASP A 657 18.41 8.90 15.59
N CYS A 658 19.17 8.97 14.49
CA CYS A 658 19.02 10.01 13.48
C CYS A 658 17.75 9.86 12.61
N LEU A 659 17.08 8.70 12.64
CA LEU A 659 15.85 8.47 11.88
C LEU A 659 14.60 8.84 12.69
N LYS A 660 14.65 8.65 14.00
CA LYS A 660 13.52 8.94 14.92
C LYS A 660 13.72 10.19 15.76
N GLY A 661 14.91 10.78 15.76
CA GLY A 661 15.30 11.89 16.62
C GLY A 661 15.39 11.52 18.09
N ILE A 662 15.74 10.27 18.41
CA ILE A 662 15.86 9.86 19.81
C ILE A 662 17.22 10.30 20.32
N PHE A 663 17.25 11.24 21.25
CA PHE A 663 18.44 11.58 22.02
C PHE A 663 18.30 11.01 23.44
N SER A 664 19.22 10.12 23.81
CA SER A 664 19.15 9.42 25.10
C SER A 664 20.48 9.43 25.83
N ILE A 665 20.38 9.53 27.16
CA ILE A 665 21.51 9.51 28.09
C ILE A 665 21.29 8.37 29.07
N ASN A 666 22.26 7.46 29.17
CA ASN A 666 22.17 6.23 29.94
C ASN A 666 20.88 5.44 29.62
N ASP A 667 20.58 5.33 28.32
CA ASP A 667 19.40 4.65 27.75
C ASP A 667 18.04 5.27 28.18
N MET A 668 18.05 6.52 28.66
CA MET A 668 16.86 7.28 29.07
C MET A 668 16.66 8.52 28.20
N THR A 669 15.44 8.70 27.69
CA THR A 669 15.01 9.91 26.95
C THR A 669 14.59 11.02 27.90
N ILE A 670 14.27 12.18 27.35
CA ILE A 670 13.65 13.26 28.13
C ILE A 670 12.30 12.81 28.69
N LYS A 671 12.01 13.22 29.93
CA LYS A 671 10.76 12.97 30.63
C LYS A 671 10.52 14.01 31.71
N PHE A 672 9.33 13.99 32.31
CA PHE A 672 9.08 14.74 33.54
C PHE A 672 9.69 14.05 34.77
N LEU A 673 9.93 14.84 35.82
CA LEU A 673 10.25 14.28 37.13
C LEU A 673 9.12 13.34 37.60
N PRO A 674 9.44 12.18 38.21
CA PRO A 674 8.43 11.26 38.72
C PRO A 674 7.53 11.88 39.79
N ASP A 675 6.27 11.43 39.87
CA ASP A 675 5.27 11.91 40.84
C ASP A 675 5.72 11.80 42.30
N ARG A 676 6.51 10.77 42.62
CA ARG A 676 7.09 10.62 43.96
C ARG A 676 8.01 11.77 44.39
N ILE A 677 8.58 12.51 43.44
CA ILE A 677 9.41 13.70 43.69
C ILE A 677 8.54 14.96 43.66
N THR A 678 7.70 15.12 42.64
CA THR A 678 6.90 16.33 42.45
C THR A 678 5.74 16.48 43.45
N SER A 679 5.28 15.36 44.05
CA SER A 679 4.25 15.36 45.10
C SER A 679 4.80 15.56 46.52
N ASP A 680 6.12 15.63 46.68
CA ASP A 680 6.73 15.82 48.00
C ASP A 680 6.55 17.26 48.50
N LYS A 681 6.26 17.41 49.81
CA LYS A 681 6.01 18.73 50.42
C LYS A 681 7.22 19.68 50.34
N LEU A 682 8.43 19.15 50.41
CA LEU A 682 9.66 19.94 50.27
C LEU A 682 9.82 20.42 48.83
N PHE A 683 9.57 19.55 47.85
CA PHE A 683 9.60 19.94 46.45
C PHE A 683 8.58 21.06 46.18
N PHE A 684 7.34 20.88 46.64
CA PHE A 684 6.28 21.89 46.50
C PHE A 684 6.64 23.21 47.18
N ARG A 685 7.27 23.17 48.36
CA ARG A 685 7.70 24.38 49.07
C ARG A 685 8.77 25.16 48.32
N VAL A 686 9.70 24.48 47.65
CA VAL A 686 10.86 25.11 46.99
C VAL A 686 10.52 25.53 45.56
N PHE A 687 9.85 24.65 44.81
CA PHE A 687 9.62 24.80 43.37
C PHE A 687 8.15 25.00 42.99
N GLY A 688 7.22 24.96 43.95
CA GLY A 688 5.79 25.11 43.70
C GLY A 688 5.26 24.02 42.76
N HIS A 689 4.49 24.45 41.76
CA HIS A 689 3.96 23.59 40.69
C HIS A 689 4.88 23.54 39.45
N HIS A 690 6.16 23.89 39.58
CA HIS A 690 7.07 23.91 38.42
C HIS A 690 7.29 22.52 37.82
N ILE A 691 7.27 22.45 36.48
CA ILE A 691 7.48 21.21 35.73
C ILE A 691 8.90 21.19 35.18
N PHE A 692 9.72 20.26 35.68
CA PHE A 692 11.07 20.04 35.16
C PHE A 692 11.07 18.98 34.07
N GLU A 693 11.66 19.33 32.94
CA GLU A 693 12.03 18.41 31.86
C GLU A 693 13.44 17.90 32.14
N VAL A 694 13.57 16.59 32.33
CA VAL A 694 14.79 15.97 32.85
C VAL A 694 15.20 14.72 32.08
N GLN A 695 16.49 14.40 32.17
CA GLN A 695 17.08 13.13 31.76
C GLN A 695 17.73 12.45 32.98
N ALA A 696 17.93 11.13 32.91
CA ALA A 696 18.54 10.39 34.01
C ALA A 696 20.06 10.63 34.08
N ALA A 697 20.59 10.79 35.30
CA ALA A 697 22.03 10.75 35.55
C ALA A 697 22.50 9.31 35.85
N GLN A 698 23.81 9.12 36.03
CA GLN A 698 24.37 7.80 36.38
C GLN A 698 23.85 7.24 37.70
N SER A 699 23.60 8.09 38.71
CA SER A 699 23.14 7.67 40.01
C SER A 699 21.62 7.44 40.03
N LYS A 700 21.19 6.38 40.72
CA LYS A 700 19.77 6.08 40.92
C LYS A 700 19.07 7.29 41.54
N ASP A 701 17.90 7.62 41.00
CA ASP A 701 17.05 8.75 41.43
C ASP A 701 17.71 10.14 41.29
N THR A 702 18.74 10.26 40.45
CA THR A 702 19.36 11.54 40.09
C THR A 702 18.96 11.94 38.68
N TYR A 703 18.61 13.21 38.51
CA TYR A 703 18.07 13.76 37.28
C TYR A 703 18.83 15.03 36.89
N ILE A 704 19.02 15.20 35.59
CA ILE A 704 19.66 16.36 34.98
C ILE A 704 18.57 17.11 34.23
N THR A 705 18.45 18.42 34.46
CA THR A 705 17.50 19.26 33.76
C THR A 705 17.94 19.54 32.33
N LYS A 706 17.00 19.57 31.37
CA LYS A 706 17.27 19.96 29.99
C LYS A 706 17.80 21.40 29.89
N HIS A 707 17.35 22.26 30.79
CA HIS A 707 17.68 23.69 30.85
C HIS A 707 18.38 24.03 32.17
N GLY A 708 19.16 25.13 32.19
CA GLY A 708 19.67 25.69 33.44
C GLY A 708 18.58 26.40 34.24
N TYR A 709 18.76 26.48 35.57
CA TYR A 709 17.80 27.09 36.50
C TYR A 709 18.55 27.94 37.54
N HIS A 710 18.10 29.17 37.78
CA HIS A 710 18.64 30.09 38.79
C HIS A 710 17.50 30.68 39.65
N ALA A 711 17.83 31.32 40.78
CA ALA A 711 16.90 31.70 41.84
C ALA A 711 15.64 32.51 41.45
N ASN A 712 15.61 33.11 40.25
CA ASN A 712 14.46 33.87 39.71
C ASN A 712 13.90 33.32 38.37
N GLY A 713 14.31 32.13 37.92
CA GLY A 713 13.85 31.54 36.64
C GLY A 713 14.88 30.65 35.94
N LYS A 714 14.51 30.06 34.79
CA LYS A 714 15.45 29.30 33.94
C LYS A 714 16.55 30.22 33.39
N VAL A 715 17.79 29.74 33.32
CA VAL A 715 18.94 30.42 32.68
C VAL A 715 19.47 29.50 31.59
N HIS A 716 19.69 30.06 30.40
CA HIS A 716 20.12 29.34 29.19
C HIS A 716 21.37 28.50 29.43
#